data_AF-A0A8T2N134-F1
#
_entry.id   AF-A0A8T2N134-F1
#
_cell.length_a   1.000
_cell.length_b   1.000
_cell.length_c   1.000
_cell.angle_alpha   90.00
_cell.angle_beta   90.00
_cell.angle_gamma   90.00
#
_symmetry.space_group_name_H-M   'P 1'
#
loop_
_entity.id
_entity.type
_entity.pdbx_description
1 polymer ?
#
loop_
_entity_poly.entity_id
_entity_poly.type
_entity_poly.pdbx_seq_one_letter_code
_entity_poly.pdbx_strand_id
1 'polypeptide(L)'
;MSMQAKHRAVISGTQLEKFWLSCEKTAILQGGFLLAEKLCSGGKLCTVRKEEWGSVAGSVLQAVTEVCGKGHGASSEQILWRKKIICALWSKLLETEERRDIDVTWRENPFFSLQNVLPQINRTVLFELVKSVGFSWTYVELLLSLPPAGLCSELASLVKHITADSTKEDAQLLMDVWWGLWKGTGRQDQALDQAFAAHYFSSTHPCSTTTSCVPSILFSALEEMKDCILSSGLCHFALSNVLNTFYTSFLLDREVSSSPELYLQSLSKAVYGKERQASVEGHCLTETVQEAQRELAATNRPSQFRPCGVNVMQAAWGKGLLKVQESCGQRPNAVCLNESLHRAAGALEELMASETLAEGEKQDASELICTLKNFMESVALRKWPMLPGLNSLLPSSFSEGFGEELNLSFNSITQSQAESSFGLAVSAVARIALQDPEATLHRCCHMAVMNLGAGTVLARILQQLPGLTSQRPRGSEGKSGVGESLLCSALQEAVWGKLSTPQEEKQFLSFLAMLMHLKTVTEDSKEEGLSLLSPEMVVRTFVLPYLSPSSAHTCSLELCLQVLLSAFKQDSHVDSGHWVMGCSPFPLLIVLSQLLNDSYSCWEQPAEGAHNVSIEAKDLLISALTVLGELVGREVAAAPAAWSRALSWLHSKLETLDWTVHFHLKSVLGGHFKNEVPCSLLSVCNLSDHEWMGVRLPQYGQGTGLLAWAECCSGSDLGETMLSSLALDQNSPDQVTMFSKGLLVAMAQTLPWCTMEEWGRLLRAVRELLESGRLYVPYSLEYVDFLPLLDLRPFACELRLSVLLLRVLQLLCGASCEDWLPARGWMHVGHLYAGAIRETLGFLKEKLPLAPSAPPSSPKSNVLGAGKEGLFVLTQLFCHVMHVHVMLPSGAEPLFLCALEILTLCQSLLKAHPDSSSTHDLINTRHFLKTITDNLVCAERRAALHQKIAQL
;
A
#
# COMPACT_ATOMS: atom_id res chain seq x y z
N MET A 1 -52.61 -18.74 -42.02
CA MET A 1 -51.97 -18.71 -40.69
C MET A 1 -52.95 -18.54 -39.51
N SER A 2 -54.25 -18.81 -39.67
CA SER A 2 -55.27 -18.64 -38.61
C SER A 2 -55.49 -19.89 -37.75
N MET A 3 -55.13 -21.09 -38.22
CA MET A 3 -55.34 -22.34 -37.46
C MET A 3 -54.23 -22.70 -36.47
N GLN A 4 -52.99 -22.23 -36.65
CA GLN A 4 -51.88 -22.51 -35.72
C GLN A 4 -51.90 -21.61 -34.47
N ALA A 5 -52.57 -20.45 -34.51
CA ALA A 5 -52.76 -19.59 -33.34
C ALA A 5 -53.82 -20.17 -32.37
N LYS A 6 -54.91 -20.75 -32.89
CA LYS A 6 -55.97 -21.38 -32.07
C LYS A 6 -55.49 -22.65 -31.37
N HIS A 7 -54.61 -23.44 -31.98
CA HIS A 7 -54.13 -24.69 -31.38
C HIS A 7 -53.09 -24.47 -30.26
N ARG A 8 -52.39 -23.32 -30.25
CA ARG A 8 -51.43 -22.96 -29.19
C ARG A 8 -52.12 -22.40 -27.95
N ALA A 9 -53.23 -21.67 -28.11
CA ALA A 9 -54.03 -21.13 -27.00
C ALA A 9 -54.70 -22.22 -26.14
N VAL A 10 -55.14 -23.32 -26.77
CA VAL A 10 -55.80 -24.44 -26.05
C VAL A 10 -54.80 -25.27 -25.23
N ILE A 11 -53.54 -25.37 -25.68
CA ILE A 11 -52.48 -26.10 -24.94
C ILE A 11 -51.92 -25.25 -23.79
N SER A 12 -51.94 -23.91 -23.88
CA SER A 12 -51.61 -23.02 -22.75
C SER A 12 -52.73 -22.93 -21.70
N GLY A 13 -54.00 -23.10 -22.09
CA GLY A 13 -55.15 -23.08 -21.16
C GLY A 13 -55.08 -24.14 -20.06
N THR A 14 -54.61 -25.35 -20.39
CA THR A 14 -54.57 -26.49 -19.44
C THR A 14 -53.43 -26.42 -18.42
N GLN A 15 -52.35 -25.65 -18.68
CA GLN A 15 -51.35 -25.33 -17.65
C GLN A 15 -51.76 -24.12 -16.81
N LEU A 16 -52.39 -23.09 -17.39
CA LEU A 16 -52.93 -21.96 -16.63
C LEU A 16 -54.05 -22.38 -15.68
N GLU A 17 -54.95 -23.30 -16.06
CA GLU A 17 -56.03 -23.78 -15.18
C GLU A 17 -55.54 -24.35 -13.83
N LYS A 18 -54.36 -24.98 -13.80
CA LYS A 18 -53.75 -25.45 -12.54
C LYS A 18 -53.21 -24.33 -11.64
N PHE A 19 -52.94 -23.14 -12.19
CA PHE A 19 -52.45 -21.99 -11.43
C PHE A 19 -53.56 -21.21 -10.71
N TRP A 20 -54.84 -21.39 -11.04
CA TRP A 20 -55.92 -20.50 -10.58
C TRP A 20 -56.76 -21.04 -9.41
N LEU A 21 -56.57 -22.28 -8.99
CA LEU A 21 -57.42 -22.96 -8.00
C LEU A 21 -56.90 -22.83 -6.55
N SER A 22 -56.84 -21.59 -6.03
CA SER A 22 -56.90 -21.38 -4.57
C SER A 22 -58.27 -20.81 -4.23
N CYS A 23 -59.20 -21.69 -3.86
CA CYS A 23 -60.56 -21.30 -3.48
C CYS A 23 -60.56 -20.34 -2.28
N GLU A 24 -59.60 -20.49 -1.36
CA GLU A 24 -59.44 -19.67 -0.16
C GLU A 24 -59.09 -18.21 -0.49
N LYS A 25 -57.99 -17.98 -1.23
CA LYS A 25 -57.56 -16.62 -1.63
C LYS A 25 -58.60 -15.91 -2.50
N THR A 26 -59.28 -16.65 -3.36
CA THR A 26 -60.37 -16.14 -4.20
C THR A 26 -61.58 -15.72 -3.35
N ALA A 27 -61.93 -16.51 -2.33
CA ALA A 27 -63.03 -16.19 -1.41
C ALA A 27 -62.73 -14.96 -0.54
N ILE A 28 -61.48 -14.80 -0.09
CA ILE A 28 -61.03 -13.60 0.66
C ILE A 28 -61.20 -12.34 -0.19
N LEU A 29 -60.73 -12.37 -1.45
CA LEU A 29 -60.90 -11.26 -2.38
C LEU A 29 -62.38 -10.97 -2.67
N GLN A 30 -63.18 -12.00 -2.95
CA GLN A 30 -64.61 -11.85 -3.16
C GLN A 30 -65.29 -11.19 -1.95
N GLY A 31 -64.99 -11.65 -0.73
CA GLY A 31 -65.54 -11.12 0.51
C GLY A 31 -65.19 -9.64 0.71
N GLY A 32 -63.93 -9.26 0.47
CA GLY A 32 -63.47 -7.87 0.56
C GLY A 32 -64.19 -6.94 -0.43
N PHE A 33 -64.28 -7.34 -1.70
CA PHE A 33 -64.95 -6.52 -2.72
C PHE A 33 -66.47 -6.44 -2.54
N LEU A 34 -67.15 -7.52 -2.13
CA LEU A 34 -68.59 -7.47 -1.85
C LEU A 34 -68.91 -6.63 -0.61
N LEU A 35 -68.05 -6.66 0.42
CA LEU A 35 -68.21 -5.78 1.58
C LEU A 35 -68.01 -4.32 1.18
N ALA A 36 -67.03 -4.02 0.34
CA ALA A 36 -66.82 -2.69 -0.22
C ALA A 36 -68.03 -2.20 -1.03
N GLU A 37 -68.66 -3.07 -1.83
CA GLU A 37 -69.88 -2.74 -2.57
C GLU A 37 -71.06 -2.38 -1.66
N LYS A 38 -71.21 -3.08 -0.52
CA LYS A 38 -72.22 -2.75 0.49
C LYS A 38 -71.96 -1.43 1.22
N LEU A 39 -70.69 -1.03 1.35
CA LEU A 39 -70.29 0.21 2.02
C LEU A 39 -70.37 1.44 1.09
N CYS A 40 -70.53 1.24 -0.21
CA CYS A 40 -70.64 2.32 -1.18
C CYS A 40 -72.03 3.01 -1.12
N SER A 41 -72.05 4.34 -1.10
CA SER A 41 -73.28 5.15 -1.04
C SER A 41 -74.23 4.93 -2.22
N GLY A 42 -73.71 4.48 -3.38
CA GLY A 42 -74.47 4.11 -4.57
C GLY A 42 -74.84 2.63 -4.70
N GLY A 43 -74.44 1.78 -3.73
CA GLY A 43 -74.69 0.34 -3.71
C GLY A 43 -73.98 -0.47 -4.80
N LYS A 44 -73.08 0.14 -5.58
CA LYS A 44 -72.30 -0.47 -6.66
C LYS A 44 -70.89 0.10 -6.71
N LEU A 45 -69.87 -0.75 -6.83
CA LEU A 45 -68.48 -0.28 -6.91
C LEU A 45 -68.16 0.47 -8.21
N CYS A 46 -68.91 0.25 -9.29
CA CYS A 46 -68.70 0.94 -10.56
C CYS A 46 -69.06 2.43 -10.54
N THR A 47 -69.72 2.93 -9.48
CA THR A 47 -70.09 4.35 -9.35
C THR A 47 -69.16 5.14 -8.43
N VAL A 48 -68.17 4.49 -7.80
CA VAL A 48 -67.28 5.10 -6.82
C VAL A 48 -66.47 6.24 -7.44
N ARG A 49 -66.48 7.40 -6.77
CA ARG A 49 -65.62 8.55 -7.09
C ARG A 49 -64.32 8.51 -6.29
N LYS A 50 -63.31 9.25 -6.75
CA LYS A 50 -61.98 9.33 -6.11
C LYS A 50 -62.07 9.72 -4.62
N GLU A 51 -62.89 10.71 -4.30
CA GLU A 51 -63.12 11.21 -2.94
C GLU A 51 -63.76 10.17 -1.99
N GLU A 52 -64.55 9.26 -2.54
CA GLU A 52 -65.30 8.25 -1.77
C GLU A 52 -64.44 7.03 -1.42
N TRP A 53 -63.30 6.85 -2.11
CA TRP A 53 -62.43 5.68 -1.96
C TRP A 53 -62.01 5.45 -0.52
N GLY A 54 -61.63 6.51 0.22
CA GLY A 54 -61.18 6.39 1.61
C GLY A 54 -62.19 5.73 2.56
N SER A 55 -63.49 5.84 2.27
CA SER A 55 -64.57 5.23 3.05
C SER A 55 -64.88 3.77 2.67
N VAL A 56 -64.51 3.36 1.45
CA VAL A 56 -64.85 2.05 0.84
C VAL A 56 -63.64 1.10 0.82
N ALA A 57 -62.43 1.66 0.70
CA ALA A 57 -61.20 0.92 0.42
C ALA A 57 -60.78 -0.07 1.50
N GLY A 58 -61.09 0.18 2.78
CA GLY A 58 -60.52 -0.58 3.90
C GLY A 58 -60.71 -2.10 3.79
N SER A 59 -61.89 -2.54 3.36
CA SER A 59 -62.20 -3.96 3.16
C SER A 59 -61.47 -4.58 1.96
N VAL A 60 -61.31 -3.82 0.88
CA VAL A 60 -60.54 -4.25 -0.31
C VAL A 60 -59.04 -4.33 0.00
N LEU A 61 -58.49 -3.30 0.64
CA LEU A 61 -57.07 -3.21 0.97
C LEU A 61 -56.67 -4.31 1.95
N GLN A 62 -57.52 -4.63 2.94
CA GLN A 62 -57.28 -5.73 3.87
C GLN A 62 -57.24 -7.08 3.13
N ALA A 63 -58.24 -7.35 2.27
CA ALA A 63 -58.29 -8.61 1.51
C ALA A 63 -57.10 -8.77 0.55
N VAL A 64 -56.69 -7.69 -0.14
CA VAL A 64 -55.53 -7.72 -1.03
C VAL A 64 -54.23 -7.88 -0.24
N THR A 65 -54.10 -7.22 0.91
CA THR A 65 -52.93 -7.36 1.79
C THR A 65 -52.82 -8.75 2.40
N GLU A 66 -53.95 -9.38 2.74
CA GLU A 66 -54.00 -10.75 3.25
C GLU A 66 -53.57 -11.78 2.20
N VAL A 67 -53.98 -11.59 0.95
CA VAL A 67 -53.60 -12.49 -0.16
C VAL A 67 -52.16 -12.28 -0.63
N CYS A 68 -51.66 -11.05 -0.61
CA CYS A 68 -50.35 -10.68 -1.17
C CYS A 68 -49.23 -10.45 -0.14
N GLY A 69 -49.54 -10.46 1.17
CA GLY A 69 -48.61 -10.14 2.25
C GLY A 69 -48.27 -8.64 2.37
N LYS A 70 -47.75 -8.21 3.53
CA LYS A 70 -47.22 -6.85 3.75
C LYS A 70 -45.72 -6.82 3.41
N GLY A 71 -45.30 -5.93 2.50
CA GLY A 71 -43.89 -5.52 2.37
C GLY A 71 -43.13 -5.91 1.09
N HIS A 72 -41.88 -5.40 1.03
CA HIS A 72 -40.98 -5.35 -0.13
C HIS A 72 -40.03 -6.56 -0.29
N GLY A 73 -40.35 -7.72 0.31
CA GLY A 73 -39.64 -8.99 0.09
C GLY A 73 -40.62 -10.08 -0.33
N ALA A 74 -41.27 -9.89 -1.48
CA ALA A 74 -42.40 -10.72 -1.88
C ALA A 74 -41.92 -12.07 -2.43
N SER A 75 -42.47 -13.19 -1.93
CA SER A 75 -42.22 -14.50 -2.54
C SER A 75 -42.71 -14.51 -3.98
N SER A 76 -42.14 -15.39 -4.82
CA SER A 76 -42.59 -15.56 -6.22
C SER A 76 -44.11 -15.80 -6.31
N GLU A 77 -44.70 -16.49 -5.32
CA GLU A 77 -46.15 -16.68 -5.22
C GLU A 77 -46.92 -15.38 -4.90
N GLN A 78 -46.39 -14.52 -4.02
CA GLN A 78 -47.03 -13.24 -3.69
C GLN A 78 -47.02 -12.30 -4.90
N ILE A 79 -45.89 -12.18 -5.62
CA ILE A 79 -45.78 -11.39 -6.85
C ILE A 79 -46.77 -11.90 -7.90
N LEU A 80 -46.89 -13.22 -8.04
CA LEU A 80 -47.87 -13.85 -8.92
C LEU A 80 -49.30 -13.43 -8.57
N TRP A 81 -49.68 -13.45 -7.29
CA TRP A 81 -51.01 -13.01 -6.85
C TRP A 81 -51.27 -11.51 -7.07
N ARG A 82 -50.25 -10.65 -6.93
CA ARG A 82 -50.37 -9.23 -7.29
C ARG A 82 -50.75 -9.07 -8.76
N LYS A 83 -50.03 -9.75 -9.67
CA LYS A 83 -50.34 -9.77 -11.11
C LYS A 83 -51.74 -10.29 -11.39
N LYS A 84 -52.13 -11.40 -10.77
CA LYS A 84 -53.46 -12.03 -10.94
C LYS A 84 -54.62 -11.09 -10.59
N ILE A 85 -54.53 -10.39 -9.46
CA ILE A 85 -55.55 -9.45 -9.01
C ILE A 85 -55.70 -8.30 -10.01
N ILE A 86 -54.59 -7.68 -10.40
CA ILE A 86 -54.61 -6.56 -11.35
C ILE A 86 -55.13 -7.02 -12.72
N CYS A 87 -54.66 -8.15 -13.27
CA CYS A 87 -55.16 -8.68 -14.54
C CYS A 87 -56.66 -8.96 -14.53
N ALA A 88 -57.19 -9.55 -13.45
CA ALA A 88 -58.63 -9.86 -13.34
C ALA A 88 -59.49 -8.60 -13.23
N LEU A 89 -59.07 -7.61 -12.43
CA LEU A 89 -59.78 -6.34 -12.31
C LEU A 89 -59.75 -5.56 -13.62
N TRP A 90 -58.58 -5.49 -14.26
CA TRP A 90 -58.42 -4.76 -15.52
C TRP A 90 -59.18 -5.43 -16.67
N SER A 91 -59.16 -6.76 -16.75
CA SER A 91 -59.97 -7.52 -17.73
C SER A 91 -61.46 -7.30 -17.53
N LYS A 92 -61.91 -7.16 -16.27
CA LYS A 92 -63.31 -6.81 -15.94
C LYS A 92 -63.74 -5.44 -16.47
N LEU A 93 -62.84 -4.47 -16.42
CA LEU A 93 -63.10 -3.14 -16.97
C LEU A 93 -63.26 -3.19 -18.49
N LEU A 94 -62.41 -3.94 -19.19
CA LEU A 94 -62.44 -4.02 -20.65
C LEU A 94 -63.73 -4.70 -21.17
N GLU A 95 -64.23 -5.74 -20.49
CA GLU A 95 -65.48 -6.41 -20.89
C GLU A 95 -66.73 -5.56 -20.68
N THR A 96 -66.75 -4.77 -19.60
CA THR A 96 -67.89 -3.88 -19.31
C THR A 96 -68.01 -2.76 -20.33
N GLU A 97 -66.92 -2.35 -20.97
CA GLU A 97 -66.88 -1.33 -22.01
C GLU A 97 -67.33 -1.85 -23.38
N GLU A 98 -67.10 -3.14 -23.70
CA GLU A 98 -67.36 -3.70 -25.03
C GLU A 98 -68.62 -4.57 -25.18
N ARG A 99 -69.37 -4.86 -24.10
CA ARG A 99 -70.58 -5.73 -24.11
C ARG A 99 -70.39 -7.02 -24.94
N ARG A 100 -69.41 -7.84 -24.57
CA ARG A 100 -69.20 -9.16 -25.20
C ARG A 100 -70.13 -10.24 -24.64
N ASP A 101 -70.40 -11.25 -25.46
CA ASP A 101 -71.22 -12.42 -25.11
C ASP A 101 -70.52 -13.27 -24.05
N ILE A 102 -71.25 -13.63 -22.98
CA ILE A 102 -70.76 -14.43 -21.86
C ILE A 102 -70.25 -15.79 -22.36
N ASP A 103 -70.90 -16.38 -23.37
CA ASP A 103 -70.56 -17.70 -23.93
C ASP A 103 -69.23 -17.76 -24.71
N VAL A 104 -68.75 -16.60 -25.16
CA VAL A 104 -67.43 -16.41 -25.77
C VAL A 104 -66.41 -16.08 -24.70
N THR A 105 -66.81 -15.22 -23.75
CA THR A 105 -65.96 -14.69 -22.69
C THR A 105 -65.45 -15.77 -21.75
N TRP A 106 -66.28 -16.73 -21.31
CA TRP A 106 -65.82 -17.81 -20.42
C TRP A 106 -64.81 -18.77 -21.08
N ARG A 107 -64.83 -18.89 -22.42
CA ARG A 107 -63.91 -19.75 -23.19
C ARG A 107 -62.59 -19.06 -23.51
N GLU A 108 -62.61 -17.75 -23.73
CA GLU A 108 -61.45 -17.01 -24.25
C GLU A 108 -60.74 -16.15 -23.19
N ASN A 109 -61.40 -15.83 -22.07
CA ASN A 109 -60.80 -15.05 -21.00
C ASN A 109 -60.16 -15.95 -19.93
N PRO A 110 -58.81 -15.97 -19.81
CA PRO A 110 -58.10 -16.78 -18.82
C PRO A 110 -58.32 -16.33 -17.37
N PHE A 111 -58.91 -15.14 -17.15
CA PHE A 111 -59.21 -14.55 -15.84
C PHE A 111 -60.67 -14.70 -15.42
N PHE A 112 -61.51 -15.35 -16.24
CA PHE A 112 -62.97 -15.40 -16.07
C PHE A 112 -63.41 -15.90 -14.67
N SER A 113 -62.73 -16.89 -14.09
CA SER A 113 -63.09 -17.49 -12.81
C SER A 113 -63.02 -16.50 -11.63
N LEU A 114 -61.95 -15.72 -11.53
CA LEU A 114 -61.80 -14.67 -10.51
C LEU A 114 -62.65 -13.45 -10.88
N GLN A 115 -62.64 -13.07 -12.15
CA GLN A 115 -63.35 -11.89 -12.65
C GLN A 115 -64.86 -11.97 -12.44
N ASN A 116 -65.50 -13.10 -12.73
CA ASN A 116 -66.95 -13.26 -12.64
C ASN A 116 -67.48 -13.17 -11.19
N VAL A 117 -66.63 -13.54 -10.23
CA VAL A 117 -66.96 -13.61 -8.81
C VAL A 117 -66.91 -12.23 -8.13
N LEU A 118 -66.14 -11.30 -8.70
CA LEU A 118 -66.03 -9.93 -8.19
C LEU A 118 -67.25 -9.07 -8.60
N PRO A 119 -67.61 -8.02 -7.85
CA PRO A 119 -68.59 -7.01 -8.28
C PRO A 119 -68.08 -6.15 -9.45
N GLN A 120 -68.97 -5.38 -10.07
CA GLN A 120 -68.60 -4.46 -11.17
C GLN A 120 -67.83 -3.26 -10.65
N ILE A 121 -66.71 -2.91 -11.30
CA ILE A 121 -65.80 -1.83 -10.90
C ILE A 121 -65.62 -0.79 -12.01
N ASN A 122 -65.01 0.34 -11.68
CA ASN A 122 -64.61 1.38 -12.65
C ASN A 122 -63.07 1.61 -12.59
N ARG A 123 -62.54 2.44 -13.50
CA ARG A 123 -61.08 2.75 -13.54
C ARG A 123 -60.58 3.41 -12.24
N THR A 124 -61.41 4.19 -11.56
CA THR A 124 -61.08 4.81 -10.26
C THR A 124 -60.71 3.75 -9.22
N VAL A 125 -61.50 2.68 -9.10
CA VAL A 125 -61.21 1.57 -8.17
C VAL A 125 -59.88 0.90 -8.49
N LEU A 126 -59.56 0.67 -9.78
CA LEU A 126 -58.28 0.07 -10.17
C LEU A 126 -57.10 0.97 -9.81
N PHE A 127 -57.13 2.25 -10.19
CA PHE A 127 -56.02 3.17 -9.96
C PHE A 127 -55.81 3.47 -8.47
N GLU A 128 -56.89 3.69 -7.73
CA GLU A 128 -56.83 3.91 -6.28
C GLU A 128 -56.36 2.66 -5.53
N LEU A 129 -56.68 1.46 -6.01
CA LEU A 129 -56.13 0.22 -5.45
C LEU A 129 -54.63 0.10 -5.71
N VAL A 130 -54.18 0.33 -6.94
CA VAL A 130 -52.75 0.31 -7.30
C VAL A 130 -51.97 1.32 -6.45
N LYS A 131 -52.51 2.52 -6.27
CA LYS A 131 -51.95 3.57 -5.40
C LYS A 131 -51.88 3.13 -3.94
N SER A 132 -53.00 2.67 -3.39
CA SER A 132 -53.15 2.40 -1.96
C SER A 132 -52.39 1.17 -1.47
N VAL A 133 -52.17 0.17 -2.35
CA VAL A 133 -51.42 -1.05 -2.04
C VAL A 133 -49.95 -0.96 -2.49
N GLY A 134 -49.58 0.05 -3.29
CA GLY A 134 -48.22 0.21 -3.80
C GLY A 134 -47.86 -0.80 -4.90
N PHE A 135 -48.82 -1.16 -5.75
CA PHE A 135 -48.61 -2.10 -6.86
C PHE A 135 -48.17 -1.41 -8.17
N SER A 136 -47.53 -0.24 -8.06
CA SER A 136 -47.07 0.56 -9.21
C SER A 136 -46.19 -0.25 -10.17
N TRP A 137 -45.25 -1.05 -9.65
CA TRP A 137 -44.39 -1.91 -10.46
C TRP A 137 -45.17 -3.00 -11.22
N THR A 138 -46.10 -3.69 -10.54
CA THR A 138 -46.96 -4.71 -11.16
C THR A 138 -47.84 -4.10 -12.26
N TYR A 139 -48.37 -2.91 -12.02
CA TYR A 139 -49.13 -2.16 -13.01
C TYR A 139 -48.27 -1.80 -14.24
N VAL A 140 -47.04 -1.33 -14.04
CA VAL A 140 -46.08 -1.02 -15.11
C VAL A 140 -45.74 -2.25 -15.94
N GLU A 141 -45.44 -3.40 -15.33
CA GLU A 141 -45.11 -4.63 -16.07
C GLU A 141 -46.24 -5.06 -17.01
N LEU A 142 -47.49 -4.98 -16.53
CA LEU A 142 -48.68 -5.28 -17.33
C LEU A 142 -48.91 -4.22 -18.42
N LEU A 143 -48.69 -2.95 -18.09
CA LEU A 143 -48.80 -1.83 -19.03
C LEU A 143 -47.78 -1.95 -20.18
N LEU A 144 -46.54 -2.34 -19.89
CA LEU A 144 -45.47 -2.61 -20.86
C LEU A 144 -45.74 -3.84 -21.73
N SER A 145 -46.66 -4.71 -21.32
CA SER A 145 -47.07 -5.88 -22.09
C SER A 145 -48.12 -5.54 -23.16
N LEU A 146 -48.71 -4.34 -23.11
CA LEU A 146 -49.70 -3.87 -24.08
C LEU A 146 -49.06 -3.32 -25.36
N PRO A 147 -49.81 -3.26 -26.48
CA PRO A 147 -49.40 -2.52 -27.68
C PRO A 147 -49.14 -1.04 -27.37
N PRO A 148 -48.29 -0.36 -28.17
CA PRO A 148 -48.03 1.07 -27.97
C PRO A 148 -49.29 1.95 -27.88
N ALA A 149 -50.32 1.66 -28.70
CA ALA A 149 -51.59 2.39 -28.67
C ALA A 149 -52.40 2.12 -27.39
N GLY A 150 -52.45 0.85 -26.93
CA GLY A 150 -53.12 0.47 -25.68
C GLY A 150 -52.42 1.04 -24.46
N LEU A 151 -51.08 0.97 -24.45
CA LEU A 151 -50.24 1.57 -23.43
C LEU A 151 -50.50 3.07 -23.30
N CYS A 152 -50.49 3.82 -24.42
CA CYS A 152 -50.74 5.26 -24.38
C CYS A 152 -52.16 5.60 -23.91
N SER A 153 -53.17 4.83 -24.34
CA SER A 153 -54.56 5.03 -23.94
C SER A 153 -54.78 4.80 -22.43
N GLU A 154 -54.24 3.71 -21.89
CA GLU A 154 -54.35 3.40 -20.47
C GLU A 154 -53.51 4.36 -19.62
N LEU A 155 -52.30 4.73 -20.07
CA LEU A 155 -51.48 5.73 -19.39
C LEU A 155 -52.16 7.10 -19.36
N ALA A 156 -52.79 7.54 -20.46
CA ALA A 156 -53.57 8.78 -20.50
C ALA A 156 -54.78 8.72 -19.55
N SER A 157 -55.42 7.55 -19.43
CA SER A 157 -56.52 7.34 -18.49
C SER A 157 -56.06 7.42 -17.02
N LEU A 158 -54.89 6.87 -16.71
CA LEU A 158 -54.25 7.03 -15.39
C LEU A 158 -53.92 8.50 -15.12
N VAL A 159 -53.24 9.18 -16.06
CA VAL A 159 -52.87 10.59 -15.95
C VAL A 159 -54.10 11.46 -15.67
N LYS A 160 -55.16 11.30 -16.46
CA LYS A 160 -56.42 12.02 -16.25
C LYS A 160 -57.01 11.82 -14.85
N HIS A 161 -56.85 10.63 -14.26
CA HIS A 161 -57.33 10.34 -12.91
C HIS A 161 -56.48 11.00 -11.82
N ILE A 162 -55.16 11.01 -11.98
CA ILE A 162 -54.24 11.60 -10.99
C ILE A 162 -54.19 13.14 -11.09
N THR A 163 -54.46 13.74 -12.25
CA THR A 163 -54.44 15.20 -12.42
C THR A 163 -55.76 15.89 -12.05
N ALA A 164 -56.89 15.17 -12.02
CA ALA A 164 -58.20 15.76 -11.70
C ALA A 164 -58.28 16.39 -10.31
N ASP A 165 -57.69 15.75 -9.29
CA ASP A 165 -57.58 16.21 -7.90
C ASP A 165 -56.29 15.66 -7.29
N SER A 166 -55.15 16.28 -7.59
CA SER A 166 -53.83 15.71 -7.31
C SER A 166 -53.44 15.73 -5.83
N THR A 167 -53.18 14.57 -5.25
CA THR A 167 -52.58 14.44 -3.91
C THR A 167 -51.07 14.18 -3.96
N LYS A 168 -50.40 14.14 -2.80
CA LYS A 168 -48.97 13.78 -2.73
C LYS A 168 -48.72 12.34 -3.15
N GLU A 169 -49.65 11.44 -2.82
CA GLU A 169 -49.63 10.03 -3.19
C GLU A 169 -49.85 9.83 -4.70
N ASP A 170 -50.67 10.68 -5.32
CA ASP A 170 -50.83 10.70 -6.78
C ASP A 170 -49.53 11.12 -7.48
N ALA A 171 -48.83 12.13 -6.94
CA ALA A 171 -47.53 12.54 -7.44
C ALA A 171 -46.48 11.43 -7.28
N GLN A 172 -46.47 10.72 -6.15
CA GLN A 172 -45.60 9.55 -5.95
C GLN A 172 -45.91 8.44 -6.95
N LEU A 173 -47.19 8.10 -7.15
CA LEU A 173 -47.62 7.07 -8.10
C LEU A 173 -47.17 7.42 -9.53
N LEU A 174 -47.30 8.69 -9.95
CA LEU A 174 -46.81 9.14 -11.25
C LEU A 174 -45.30 8.92 -11.38
N MET A 175 -44.52 9.28 -10.36
CA MET A 175 -43.06 9.13 -10.41
C MET A 175 -42.63 7.65 -10.46
N ASP A 176 -43.31 6.79 -9.70
CA ASP A 176 -43.04 5.34 -9.68
C ASP A 176 -43.40 4.69 -11.02
N VAL A 177 -44.54 5.04 -11.60
CA VAL A 177 -44.97 4.54 -12.92
C VAL A 177 -44.04 5.05 -14.01
N TRP A 178 -43.67 6.33 -13.99
CA TRP A 178 -42.72 6.91 -14.94
C TRP A 178 -41.37 6.20 -14.87
N TRP A 179 -40.73 6.14 -13.70
CA TRP A 179 -39.45 5.45 -13.55
C TRP A 179 -39.55 3.97 -13.92
N GLY A 180 -40.68 3.34 -13.59
CA GLY A 180 -40.91 1.95 -13.94
C GLY A 180 -40.94 1.70 -15.45
N LEU A 181 -41.59 2.58 -16.21
CA LEU A 181 -41.62 2.49 -17.68
C LEU A 181 -40.22 2.55 -18.29
N TRP A 182 -39.30 3.33 -17.70
CA TRP A 182 -37.91 3.45 -18.14
C TRP A 182 -37.03 2.26 -17.74
N LYS A 183 -37.29 1.64 -16.57
CA LYS A 183 -36.57 0.43 -16.13
C LYS A 183 -36.89 -0.81 -16.97
N GLY A 184 -38.08 -0.88 -17.55
CA GLY A 184 -38.52 -2.02 -18.35
C GLY A 184 -38.91 -3.25 -17.51
N THR A 185 -39.25 -4.36 -18.17
CA THR A 185 -39.77 -5.56 -17.50
C THR A 185 -38.67 -6.39 -16.82
N GLY A 186 -38.93 -6.84 -15.58
CA GLY A 186 -38.10 -7.85 -14.92
C GLY A 186 -38.31 -9.23 -15.53
N ARG A 187 -37.25 -10.03 -15.71
CA ARG A 187 -37.29 -11.38 -16.32
C ARG A 187 -37.98 -12.44 -15.43
N GLN A 188 -39.21 -12.23 -14.95
CA GLN A 188 -39.98 -13.28 -14.30
C GLN A 188 -41.44 -13.36 -14.80
N ASP A 189 -41.76 -14.56 -15.28
CA ASP A 189 -43.06 -15.12 -15.65
C ASP A 189 -43.85 -14.43 -16.77
N GLN A 190 -43.37 -14.63 -18.01
CA GLN A 190 -43.97 -14.07 -19.23
C GLN A 190 -45.36 -14.63 -19.59
N ALA A 191 -45.79 -15.74 -18.98
CA ALA A 191 -47.01 -16.44 -19.41
C ALA A 191 -48.29 -15.67 -19.08
N LEU A 192 -48.39 -15.08 -17.87
CA LEU A 192 -49.54 -14.27 -17.46
C LEU A 192 -49.59 -12.93 -18.19
N ASP A 193 -48.44 -12.29 -18.36
CA ASP A 193 -48.30 -11.02 -19.05
C ASP A 193 -48.71 -11.15 -20.53
N GLN A 194 -48.30 -12.24 -21.19
CA GLN A 194 -48.72 -12.58 -22.55
C GLN A 194 -50.21 -12.92 -22.65
N ALA A 195 -50.76 -13.65 -21.68
CA ALA A 195 -52.19 -13.97 -21.64
C ALA A 195 -53.05 -12.71 -21.44
N PHE A 196 -52.61 -11.78 -20.59
CA PHE A 196 -53.26 -10.49 -20.39
C PHE A 196 -53.18 -9.63 -21.64
N ALA A 197 -52.02 -9.51 -22.26
CA ALA A 197 -51.85 -8.78 -23.51
C ALA A 197 -52.78 -9.35 -24.60
N ALA A 198 -52.78 -10.67 -24.81
CA ALA A 198 -53.64 -11.36 -25.77
C ALA A 198 -55.14 -11.09 -25.52
N HIS A 199 -55.57 -11.08 -24.25
CA HIS A 199 -56.93 -10.72 -23.88
C HIS A 199 -57.23 -9.25 -24.17
N TYR A 200 -56.32 -8.33 -23.87
CA TYR A 200 -56.47 -6.90 -24.20
C TYR A 200 -56.66 -6.68 -25.72
N PHE A 201 -55.91 -7.40 -26.55
CA PHE A 201 -56.02 -7.35 -28.02
C PHE A 201 -57.37 -7.83 -28.56
N SER A 202 -57.93 -8.91 -28.01
CA SER A 202 -59.26 -9.37 -28.41
C SER A 202 -60.37 -8.44 -27.88
N SER A 203 -60.01 -7.61 -26.91
CA SER A 203 -60.90 -6.75 -26.12
C SER A 203 -60.85 -5.28 -26.45
N THR A 204 -60.17 -4.90 -27.53
CA THR A 204 -60.11 -3.51 -27.95
C THR A 204 -60.15 -3.45 -29.48
N HIS A 205 -61.12 -2.74 -30.03
CA HIS A 205 -61.05 -2.35 -31.43
C HIS A 205 -59.89 -1.36 -31.64
N PRO A 206 -59.21 -1.38 -32.81
CA PRO A 206 -58.12 -0.45 -33.09
C PRO A 206 -58.62 0.99 -33.00
N CYS A 207 -58.31 1.65 -31.88
CA CYS A 207 -58.71 3.03 -31.63
C CYS A 207 -57.96 3.94 -32.61
N SER A 208 -58.71 4.83 -33.27
CA SER A 208 -58.22 5.84 -34.19
C SER A 208 -57.35 6.88 -33.47
N THR A 209 -56.06 6.90 -33.82
CA THR A 209 -55.12 8.05 -33.77
C THR A 209 -55.25 8.98 -32.57
N THR A 210 -54.78 8.55 -31.39
CA THR A 210 -54.16 9.49 -30.45
C THR A 210 -52.72 9.72 -30.90
N THR A 211 -52.41 10.96 -31.29
CA THR A 211 -51.09 11.36 -31.80
C THR A 211 -50.04 11.56 -30.70
N SER A 212 -50.36 11.24 -29.44
CA SER A 212 -49.55 11.50 -28.25
C SER A 212 -48.68 10.29 -27.87
N CYS A 213 -47.36 10.47 -27.78
CA CYS A 213 -46.44 9.47 -27.25
C CYS A 213 -46.36 9.50 -25.71
N VAL A 214 -45.81 8.43 -25.13
CA VAL A 214 -45.56 8.30 -23.68
C VAL A 214 -44.85 9.51 -23.06
N PRO A 215 -43.73 10.04 -23.61
CA PRO A 215 -43.12 11.27 -23.09
C PRO A 215 -44.07 12.47 -23.04
N SER A 216 -44.89 12.67 -24.08
CA SER A 216 -45.82 13.81 -24.14
C SER A 216 -46.92 13.74 -23.07
N ILE A 217 -47.44 12.52 -22.81
CA ILE A 217 -48.45 12.28 -21.78
C ILE A 217 -47.87 12.55 -20.38
N LEU A 218 -46.64 12.08 -20.11
CA LEU A 218 -45.97 12.24 -18.82
C LEU A 218 -45.55 13.70 -18.56
N PHE A 219 -45.05 14.41 -19.57
CA PHE A 219 -44.70 15.83 -19.42
C PHE A 219 -45.95 16.71 -19.19
N SER A 220 -47.05 16.45 -19.89
CA SER A 220 -48.33 17.14 -19.64
C SER A 220 -48.81 16.92 -18.21
N ALA A 221 -48.73 15.67 -17.71
CA ALA A 221 -49.08 15.34 -16.34
C ALA A 221 -48.21 16.09 -15.31
N LEU A 222 -46.91 16.19 -15.57
CA LEU A 222 -45.96 16.90 -14.71
C LEU A 222 -46.29 18.39 -14.61
N GLU A 223 -46.68 19.01 -15.72
CA GLU A 223 -47.04 20.43 -15.76
C GLU A 223 -48.32 20.70 -14.96
N GLU A 224 -49.33 19.84 -15.09
CA GLU A 224 -50.58 19.90 -14.31
C GLU A 224 -50.37 19.66 -12.80
N MET A 225 -49.38 18.83 -12.42
CA MET A 225 -49.12 18.42 -11.03
C MET A 225 -47.98 19.16 -10.34
N LYS A 226 -47.41 20.19 -10.97
CA LYS A 226 -46.20 20.90 -10.52
C LYS A 226 -46.27 21.32 -9.05
N ASP A 227 -47.37 21.92 -8.61
CA ASP A 227 -47.50 22.46 -7.25
C ASP A 227 -47.54 21.34 -6.17
N CYS A 228 -48.10 20.18 -6.50
CA CYS A 228 -48.11 18.99 -5.63
C CYS A 228 -46.73 18.33 -5.52
N ILE A 229 -45.92 18.40 -6.58
CA ILE A 229 -44.54 17.86 -6.60
C ILE A 229 -43.60 18.73 -5.77
N LEU A 230 -43.76 20.06 -5.88
CA LEU A 230 -42.97 21.01 -5.11
C LEU A 230 -43.25 20.88 -3.60
N SER A 231 -44.52 20.77 -3.22
CA SER A 231 -44.94 20.66 -1.81
C SER A 231 -44.72 19.29 -1.15
N SER A 232 -44.34 18.25 -1.93
CA SER A 232 -44.11 16.89 -1.45
C SER A 232 -42.62 16.51 -1.33
N GLY A 233 -41.70 17.39 -1.72
CA GLY A 233 -40.26 17.09 -1.70
C GLY A 233 -39.83 16.06 -2.75
N LEU A 234 -40.69 15.77 -3.75
CA LEU A 234 -40.43 14.86 -4.87
C LEU A 234 -39.73 15.54 -6.04
N CYS A 235 -39.45 16.84 -5.95
CA CYS A 235 -38.82 17.64 -6.99
C CYS A 235 -37.55 17.01 -7.56
N HIS A 236 -36.63 16.51 -6.71
CA HIS A 236 -35.41 15.87 -7.18
C HIS A 236 -35.65 14.58 -7.97
N PHE A 237 -36.65 13.79 -7.57
CA PHE A 237 -37.00 12.56 -8.27
C PHE A 237 -37.68 12.86 -9.62
N ALA A 238 -38.60 13.84 -9.63
CA ALA A 238 -39.22 14.32 -10.85
C ALA A 238 -38.21 14.89 -11.84
N LEU A 239 -37.28 15.74 -11.38
CA LEU A 239 -36.20 16.28 -12.21
C LEU A 239 -35.29 15.17 -12.76
N SER A 240 -34.96 14.16 -11.95
CA SER A 240 -34.19 13.00 -12.40
C SER A 240 -34.93 12.24 -13.52
N ASN A 241 -36.23 11.99 -13.38
CA ASN A 241 -37.03 11.32 -14.41
C ASN A 241 -37.12 12.14 -15.70
N VAL A 242 -37.30 13.46 -15.60
CA VAL A 242 -37.30 14.38 -16.75
C VAL A 242 -35.96 14.34 -17.48
N LEU A 243 -34.84 14.49 -16.76
CA LEU A 243 -33.50 14.50 -17.34
C LEU A 243 -33.13 13.15 -17.96
N ASN A 244 -33.47 12.04 -17.30
CA ASN A 244 -33.25 10.71 -17.86
C ASN A 244 -34.12 10.45 -19.09
N THR A 245 -35.37 10.89 -19.09
CA THR A 245 -36.27 10.82 -20.26
C THR A 245 -35.72 11.63 -21.42
N PHE A 246 -35.29 12.86 -21.14
CA PHE A 246 -34.67 13.77 -22.10
C PHE A 246 -33.41 13.14 -22.71
N TYR A 247 -32.47 12.71 -21.87
CA TYR A 247 -31.23 12.07 -22.30
C TYR A 247 -31.50 10.80 -23.13
N THR A 248 -32.25 9.85 -22.60
CA THR A 248 -32.41 8.52 -23.23
C THR A 248 -33.35 8.50 -24.43
N SER A 249 -34.31 9.44 -24.54
CA SER A 249 -35.32 9.44 -25.63
C SER A 249 -35.00 10.42 -26.74
N PHE A 250 -34.33 11.54 -26.42
CA PHE A 250 -34.04 12.62 -27.36
C PHE A 250 -32.57 12.74 -27.74
N LEU A 251 -31.62 12.42 -26.83
CA LEU A 251 -30.18 12.63 -27.07
C LEU A 251 -29.39 11.34 -27.32
N LEU A 252 -29.84 10.21 -26.80
CA LEU A 252 -29.10 8.95 -26.86
C LEU A 252 -29.55 8.07 -28.03
N ASP A 253 -28.65 7.88 -29.00
CA ASP A 253 -28.92 7.04 -30.18
C ASP A 253 -28.40 5.61 -30.06
N ARG A 254 -27.37 5.37 -29.24
CA ARG A 254 -26.74 4.06 -29.02
C ARG A 254 -26.50 3.79 -27.55
N GLU A 255 -26.41 2.52 -27.17
CA GLU A 255 -26.05 2.13 -25.80
C GLU A 255 -24.62 2.58 -25.47
N VAL A 256 -24.45 3.22 -24.31
CA VAL A 256 -23.15 3.70 -23.85
C VAL A 256 -22.33 2.53 -23.32
N SER A 257 -21.24 2.16 -24.01
CA SER A 257 -20.29 1.17 -23.53
C SER A 257 -19.29 1.81 -22.56
N SER A 258 -19.51 1.66 -21.26
CA SER A 258 -18.54 2.06 -20.23
C SER A 258 -17.46 0.99 -20.04
N SER A 259 -16.26 1.39 -19.59
CA SER A 259 -15.25 0.40 -19.14
C SER A 259 -15.77 -0.42 -17.96
N PRO A 260 -15.28 -1.67 -17.76
CA PRO A 260 -15.70 -2.51 -16.64
C PRO A 260 -15.53 -1.83 -15.28
N GLU A 261 -14.50 -0.99 -15.12
CA GLU A 261 -14.19 -0.28 -13.88
C GLU A 261 -15.24 0.81 -13.58
N LEU A 262 -15.57 1.65 -14.57
CA LEU A 262 -16.59 2.70 -14.43
C LEU A 262 -17.99 2.12 -14.23
N TYR A 263 -18.26 0.97 -14.86
CA TYR A 263 -19.49 0.22 -14.67
C TYR A 263 -19.62 -0.29 -13.23
N LEU A 264 -18.58 -0.93 -12.69
CA LEU A 264 -18.57 -1.44 -11.32
C LEU A 264 -18.67 -0.31 -10.28
N GLN A 265 -18.04 0.83 -10.53
CA GLN A 265 -18.17 2.02 -9.68
C GLN A 265 -19.58 2.60 -9.69
N SER A 266 -20.24 2.65 -10.85
CA SER A 266 -21.61 3.15 -10.97
C SER A 266 -22.60 2.17 -10.33
N LEU A 267 -22.37 0.87 -10.50
CA LEU A 267 -23.17 -0.18 -9.89
C LEU A 267 -23.06 -0.19 -8.37
N SER A 268 -21.85 -0.03 -7.80
CA SER A 268 -21.66 0.01 -6.35
C SER A 268 -22.34 1.22 -5.71
N LYS A 269 -22.30 2.39 -6.35
CA LYS A 269 -23.05 3.59 -5.92
C LYS A 269 -24.55 3.34 -5.90
N ALA A 270 -25.09 2.70 -6.95
CA ALA A 270 -26.51 2.41 -7.06
C ALA A 270 -26.99 1.38 -6.00
N VAL A 271 -26.17 0.36 -5.71
CA VAL A 271 -26.45 -0.61 -4.64
C VAL A 271 -26.44 0.06 -3.27
N TYR A 272 -25.42 0.88 -2.99
CA TYR A 272 -25.29 1.59 -1.71
C TYR A 272 -26.45 2.56 -1.44
N GLY A 273 -26.88 3.31 -2.47
CA GLY A 273 -28.00 4.24 -2.35
C GLY A 273 -29.31 3.55 -1.94
N LYS A 274 -29.52 2.31 -2.37
CA LYS A 274 -30.73 1.52 -2.09
C LYS A 274 -30.74 0.89 -0.71
N GLU A 275 -29.60 0.38 -0.24
CA GLU A 275 -29.51 -0.15 1.12
C GLU A 275 -29.79 0.92 2.19
N ARG A 276 -29.42 2.18 1.94
CA ARG A 276 -29.76 3.30 2.85
C ARG A 276 -31.24 3.67 2.88
N GLN A 277 -32.00 3.32 1.84
CA GLN A 277 -33.44 3.58 1.77
C GLN A 277 -34.27 2.44 2.36
N ALA A 278 -33.74 1.21 2.33
CA ALA A 278 -34.37 0.04 2.90
C ALA A 278 -34.22 0.05 4.43
N SER A 279 -35.34 0.21 5.15
CA SER A 279 -35.35 0.00 6.60
C SER A 279 -34.96 -1.44 6.92
N VAL A 280 -34.00 -1.57 7.83
CA VAL A 280 -33.47 -2.80 8.46
C VAL A 280 -34.53 -3.91 8.57
N GLU A 281 -34.59 -4.83 7.61
CA GLU A 281 -34.93 -6.25 7.76
C GLU A 281 -34.95 -7.00 6.41
N GLY A 282 -34.12 -8.03 6.29
CA GLY A 282 -34.31 -9.17 5.36
C GLY A 282 -34.21 -8.90 3.86
N HIS A 283 -33.20 -8.18 3.37
CA HIS A 283 -33.03 -7.94 1.92
C HIS A 283 -32.03 -8.90 1.26
N CYS A 284 -32.39 -9.43 0.09
CA CYS A 284 -31.52 -10.25 -0.75
C CYS A 284 -30.60 -9.35 -1.58
N LEU A 285 -29.29 -9.39 -1.33
CA LEU A 285 -28.28 -8.63 -2.08
C LEU A 285 -28.38 -8.89 -3.59
N THR A 286 -28.67 -10.13 -3.99
CA THR A 286 -28.84 -10.50 -5.40
C THR A 286 -29.95 -9.71 -6.08
N GLU A 287 -31.08 -9.48 -5.39
CA GLU A 287 -32.19 -8.68 -5.92
C GLU A 287 -31.82 -7.21 -5.99
N THR A 288 -31.12 -6.70 -4.98
CA THR A 288 -30.64 -5.30 -4.94
C THR A 288 -29.65 -5.02 -6.06
N VAL A 289 -28.72 -5.94 -6.33
CA VAL A 289 -27.77 -5.85 -7.44
C VAL A 289 -28.48 -5.93 -8.79
N GLN A 290 -29.42 -6.87 -8.96
CA GLN A 290 -30.20 -6.97 -10.21
C GLN A 290 -31.04 -5.71 -10.48
N GLU A 291 -31.57 -5.10 -9.42
CA GLU A 291 -32.38 -3.89 -9.50
C GLU A 291 -31.50 -2.65 -9.74
N ALA A 292 -30.29 -2.59 -9.18
CA ALA A 292 -29.29 -1.57 -9.48
C ALA A 292 -28.75 -1.68 -10.92
N GLN A 293 -28.53 -2.90 -11.42
CA GLN A 293 -28.15 -3.15 -12.82
C GLN A 293 -29.25 -2.69 -13.79
N ARG A 294 -30.53 -2.90 -13.45
CA ARG A 294 -31.67 -2.43 -14.25
C ARG A 294 -31.75 -0.92 -14.32
N GLU A 295 -31.50 -0.21 -13.22
CA GLU A 295 -31.45 1.26 -13.21
C GLU A 295 -30.30 1.82 -14.04
N LEU A 296 -29.13 1.19 -13.95
CA LEU A 296 -27.99 1.58 -14.76
C LEU A 296 -28.24 1.31 -16.26
N ALA A 297 -28.95 0.22 -16.58
CA ALA A 297 -29.37 -0.06 -17.96
C ALA A 297 -30.41 0.96 -18.46
N ALA A 298 -31.38 1.35 -17.64
CA ALA A 298 -32.42 2.32 -17.96
C ALA A 298 -31.86 3.72 -18.28
N THR A 299 -30.67 4.01 -17.78
CA THR A 299 -30.00 5.31 -17.92
C THR A 299 -28.93 5.34 -19.00
N ASN A 300 -28.42 4.17 -19.44
CA ASN A 300 -27.34 4.06 -20.42
C ASN A 300 -27.80 3.47 -21.78
N ARG A 301 -29.07 3.08 -21.91
CA ARG A 301 -29.67 2.59 -23.15
C ARG A 301 -30.64 3.61 -23.75
N PRO A 302 -30.72 3.71 -25.09
CA PRO A 302 -31.79 4.45 -25.75
C PRO A 302 -33.16 3.95 -25.29
N SER A 303 -34.05 4.88 -24.97
CA SER A 303 -35.42 4.57 -24.56
C SER A 303 -36.20 3.92 -25.70
N GLN A 304 -37.07 2.96 -25.35
CA GLN A 304 -38.03 2.39 -26.30
C GLN A 304 -39.15 3.37 -26.69
N PHE A 305 -39.33 4.45 -25.92
CA PHE A 305 -40.33 5.48 -26.17
C PHE A 305 -39.72 6.64 -26.92
N ARG A 306 -39.90 6.67 -28.25
CA ARG A 306 -39.47 7.82 -29.06
C ARG A 306 -40.48 8.97 -28.97
N PRO A 307 -40.02 10.24 -28.97
CA PRO A 307 -40.92 11.37 -28.97
C PRO A 307 -41.64 11.49 -30.32
N CYS A 308 -42.94 11.79 -30.30
CA CYS A 308 -43.68 12.25 -31.48
C CYS A 308 -44.35 13.60 -31.16
N GLY A 309 -44.20 14.56 -32.07
CA GLY A 309 -44.85 15.88 -31.95
C GLY A 309 -44.27 16.83 -30.89
N VAL A 310 -43.15 16.50 -30.25
CA VAL A 310 -42.47 17.35 -29.24
C VAL A 310 -41.06 17.68 -29.75
N ASN A 311 -40.73 18.96 -29.94
CA ASN A 311 -39.35 19.38 -30.21
C ASN A 311 -38.50 19.19 -28.93
N VAL A 312 -37.22 18.80 -29.08
CA VAL A 312 -36.18 18.76 -28.03
C VAL A 312 -36.28 19.98 -27.09
N MET A 313 -36.55 21.16 -27.65
CA MET A 313 -36.65 22.41 -26.87
C MET A 313 -37.99 22.62 -26.15
N GLN A 314 -39.08 22.00 -26.61
CA GLN A 314 -40.35 21.95 -25.87
C GLN A 314 -40.31 20.93 -24.72
N ALA A 315 -39.49 19.88 -24.84
CA ALA A 315 -39.23 18.93 -23.75
C ALA A 315 -38.38 19.55 -22.61
N ALA A 316 -37.75 20.71 -22.82
CA ALA A 316 -36.96 21.44 -21.83
C ALA A 316 -37.83 22.19 -20.78
N TRP A 317 -39.10 21.83 -20.62
CA TRP A 317 -40.02 22.44 -19.65
C TRP A 317 -39.81 21.90 -18.24
N GLY A 318 -38.66 22.31 -17.68
CA GLY A 318 -38.36 22.29 -16.25
C GLY A 318 -38.07 23.67 -15.68
N LYS A 319 -38.22 24.78 -16.45
CA LYS A 319 -37.85 26.15 -16.01
C LYS A 319 -38.49 26.55 -14.67
N GLY A 320 -39.66 26.01 -14.33
CA GLY A 320 -40.29 26.20 -13.02
C GLY A 320 -39.74 25.32 -11.89
N LEU A 321 -39.30 24.10 -12.19
CA LEU A 321 -38.72 23.14 -11.24
C LEU A 321 -37.23 23.43 -10.97
N LEU A 322 -36.51 23.99 -11.95
CA LEU A 322 -35.10 24.39 -11.86
C LEU A 322 -34.87 25.69 -11.04
N LYS A 323 -35.94 26.40 -10.65
CA LYS A 323 -35.88 27.61 -9.80
C LYS A 323 -35.97 27.30 -8.30
N VAL A 324 -36.08 26.04 -7.92
CA VAL A 324 -36.33 25.63 -6.54
C VAL A 324 -35.02 25.61 -5.76
N GLN A 325 -34.78 26.66 -4.97
CA GLN A 325 -33.77 26.70 -3.91
C GLN A 325 -34.39 26.15 -2.62
N GLU A 326 -34.34 24.84 -2.41
CA GLU A 326 -34.57 24.28 -1.08
C GLU A 326 -33.28 23.66 -0.55
N SER A 327 -32.85 24.17 0.61
CA SER A 327 -31.79 23.61 1.45
C SER A 327 -32.26 22.28 2.06
N CYS A 328 -32.32 21.21 1.26
CA CYS A 328 -32.68 19.90 1.76
C CYS A 328 -31.43 19.03 1.92
N GLY A 329 -31.18 18.58 3.16
CA GLY A 329 -30.06 17.71 3.50
C GLY A 329 -30.00 16.43 2.65
N GLN A 330 -28.85 15.76 2.72
CA GLN A 330 -28.48 14.55 1.97
C GLN A 330 -29.63 13.53 1.83
N ARG A 331 -30.44 13.65 0.77
CA ARG A 331 -31.45 12.66 0.38
C ARG A 331 -30.90 11.85 -0.81
N PRO A 332 -31.11 10.52 -0.88
CA PRO A 332 -30.57 9.68 -1.96
C PRO A 332 -30.96 10.15 -3.36
N ASN A 333 -32.16 10.73 -3.52
CA ASN A 333 -32.64 11.26 -4.80
C ASN A 333 -31.83 12.46 -5.32
N ALA A 334 -31.07 13.15 -4.47
CA ALA A 334 -30.17 14.23 -4.89
C ALA A 334 -28.91 13.70 -5.60
N VAL A 335 -28.46 12.48 -5.26
CA VAL A 335 -27.31 11.83 -5.91
C VAL A 335 -27.70 11.39 -7.33
N CYS A 336 -28.84 10.70 -7.48
CA CYS A 336 -29.35 10.31 -8.79
C CYS A 336 -29.61 11.51 -9.70
N LEU A 337 -30.11 12.62 -9.13
CA LEU A 337 -30.28 13.88 -9.85
C LEU A 337 -28.94 14.44 -10.35
N ASN A 338 -27.91 14.46 -9.51
CA ASN A 338 -26.59 14.97 -9.88
C ASN A 338 -25.97 14.18 -11.05
N GLU A 339 -26.07 12.85 -11.02
CA GLU A 339 -25.59 12.01 -12.13
C GLU A 339 -26.41 12.22 -13.41
N SER A 340 -27.73 12.40 -13.29
CA SER A 340 -28.61 12.69 -14.43
C SER A 340 -28.34 14.07 -15.03
N LEU A 341 -28.01 15.07 -14.21
CA LEU A 341 -27.60 16.41 -14.64
C LEU A 341 -26.30 16.37 -15.46
N HIS A 342 -25.27 15.68 -14.96
CA HIS A 342 -23.99 15.56 -15.67
C HIS A 342 -24.15 14.83 -17.01
N ARG A 343 -24.93 13.74 -17.04
CA ARG A 343 -25.19 12.99 -18.28
C ARG A 343 -25.94 13.83 -19.32
N ALA A 344 -27.02 14.50 -18.91
CA ALA A 344 -27.78 15.36 -19.82
C ALA A 344 -26.97 16.57 -20.32
N ALA A 345 -26.18 17.21 -19.44
CA ALA A 345 -25.33 18.34 -19.82
C ALA A 345 -24.23 17.94 -20.81
N GLY A 346 -23.51 16.84 -20.54
CA GLY A 346 -22.47 16.34 -21.44
C GLY A 346 -23.02 15.95 -22.82
N ALA A 347 -24.17 15.27 -22.86
CA ALA A 347 -24.80 14.88 -24.11
C ALA A 347 -25.29 16.08 -24.94
N LEU A 348 -25.76 17.14 -24.28
CA LEU A 348 -26.11 18.40 -24.94
C LEU A 348 -24.87 19.09 -25.52
N GLU A 349 -23.75 19.09 -24.81
CA GLU A 349 -22.48 19.63 -25.29
C GLU A 349 -21.98 18.89 -26.54
N GLU A 350 -22.07 17.56 -26.55
CA GLU A 350 -21.75 16.73 -27.71
C GLU A 350 -22.68 17.03 -28.90
N LEU A 351 -23.98 17.20 -28.65
CA LEU A 351 -24.95 17.56 -29.68
C LEU A 351 -24.69 18.95 -30.27
N MET A 352 -24.27 19.93 -29.45
CA MET A 352 -23.87 21.26 -29.94
C MET A 352 -22.59 21.22 -30.76
N ALA A 353 -21.66 20.31 -30.44
CA ALA A 353 -20.44 20.11 -31.20
C ALA A 353 -20.68 19.45 -32.57
N SER A 354 -21.85 18.85 -32.77
CA SER A 354 -22.30 18.30 -34.05
C SER A 354 -22.86 19.39 -34.98
N GLU A 355 -22.60 19.30 -36.29
CA GLU A 355 -23.11 20.23 -37.32
C GLU A 355 -24.63 20.11 -37.57
N THR A 356 -25.35 19.29 -36.80
CA THR A 356 -26.73 18.87 -37.08
C THR A 356 -27.82 19.88 -36.67
N LEU A 357 -27.51 20.90 -35.87
CA LEU A 357 -28.50 21.85 -35.31
C LEU A 357 -28.55 23.19 -36.06
N ALA A 358 -29.74 23.76 -36.18
CA ALA A 358 -29.92 25.13 -36.69
C ALA A 358 -29.43 26.18 -35.66
N GLU A 359 -29.04 27.37 -36.12
CA GLU A 359 -28.43 28.41 -35.27
C GLU A 359 -29.31 28.84 -34.08
N GLY A 360 -30.64 28.84 -34.24
CA GLY A 360 -31.59 29.10 -33.16
C GLY A 360 -31.61 27.99 -32.09
N GLU A 361 -31.51 26.72 -32.50
CA GLU A 361 -31.50 25.57 -31.59
C GLU A 361 -30.19 25.48 -30.81
N LYS A 362 -29.07 25.93 -31.40
CA LYS A 362 -27.77 26.06 -30.71
C LYS A 362 -27.81 27.10 -29.60
N GLN A 363 -28.46 28.24 -29.84
CA GLN A 363 -28.62 29.28 -28.83
C GLN A 363 -29.46 28.78 -27.63
N ASP A 364 -30.56 28.10 -27.91
CA ASP A 364 -31.43 27.57 -26.85
C ASP A 364 -30.74 26.42 -26.07
N ALA A 365 -29.97 25.55 -26.75
CA ALA A 365 -29.18 24.50 -26.11
C ALA A 365 -28.09 25.08 -25.19
N SER A 366 -27.44 26.17 -25.60
CA SER A 366 -26.45 26.88 -24.77
C SER A 366 -27.08 27.50 -23.52
N GLU A 367 -28.29 28.07 -23.62
CA GLU A 367 -29.03 28.59 -22.47
C GLU A 367 -29.38 27.45 -21.48
N LEU A 368 -29.79 26.30 -22.01
CA LEU A 368 -30.11 25.12 -21.21
C LEU A 368 -28.87 24.55 -20.49
N ILE A 369 -27.74 24.39 -21.19
CA ILE A 369 -26.47 23.95 -20.59
C ILE A 369 -26.05 24.89 -19.46
N CYS A 370 -26.13 26.20 -19.67
CA CYS A 370 -25.81 27.19 -18.65
C CYS A 370 -26.74 27.06 -17.44
N THR A 371 -28.04 26.85 -17.67
CA THR A 371 -29.02 26.63 -16.59
C THR A 371 -28.72 25.36 -15.80
N LEU A 372 -28.37 24.25 -16.47
CA LEU A 372 -28.01 22.99 -15.83
C LEU A 372 -26.73 23.12 -14.99
N LYS A 373 -25.68 23.78 -15.53
CA LYS A 373 -24.42 24.01 -14.80
C LYS A 373 -24.62 24.90 -13.57
N ASN A 374 -25.37 26.00 -13.70
CA ASN A 374 -25.70 26.87 -12.56
C ASN A 374 -26.51 26.10 -11.50
N PHE A 375 -27.43 25.23 -11.92
CA PHE A 375 -28.18 24.39 -11.00
C PHE A 375 -27.29 23.34 -10.31
N MET A 376 -26.35 22.72 -11.04
CA MET A 376 -25.35 21.80 -10.46
C MET A 376 -24.48 22.49 -9.39
N GLU A 377 -24.10 23.75 -9.59
CA GLU A 377 -23.37 24.53 -8.58
C GLU A 377 -24.24 24.84 -7.36
N SER A 378 -25.54 25.11 -7.55
CA SER A 378 -26.49 25.34 -6.45
C SER A 378 -26.83 24.08 -5.66
N VAL A 379 -26.81 22.92 -6.31
CA VAL A 379 -27.08 21.59 -5.73
C VAL A 379 -25.79 20.97 -5.18
N ALA A 380 -24.65 21.67 -5.22
CA ALA A 380 -23.35 21.19 -4.78
C ALA A 380 -23.38 20.63 -3.35
N LEU A 381 -23.69 19.35 -3.27
CA LEU A 381 -23.32 18.46 -2.19
C LEU A 381 -21.83 18.67 -2.00
N ARG A 382 -21.43 19.15 -0.81
CA ARG A 382 -20.02 19.15 -0.40
C ARG A 382 -19.42 17.83 -0.86
N LYS A 383 -18.37 17.95 -1.69
CA LYS A 383 -17.61 16.86 -2.31
C LYS A 383 -17.71 15.60 -1.46
N TRP A 384 -18.33 14.56 -2.01
CA TRP A 384 -18.27 13.23 -1.42
C TRP A 384 -16.79 12.88 -1.22
N PRO A 385 -16.35 12.46 -0.02
CA PRO A 385 -15.00 11.98 0.16
C PRO A 385 -14.83 10.77 -0.77
N MET A 386 -13.85 10.83 -1.68
CA MET A 386 -13.50 9.67 -2.49
C MET A 386 -13.15 8.49 -1.54
N LEU A 387 -13.97 7.46 -1.68
CA LEU A 387 -13.99 6.13 -1.06
C LEU A 387 -12.81 5.75 -0.12
N PRO A 388 -13.05 5.63 1.20
CA PRO A 388 -12.45 4.57 2.02
C PRO A 388 -12.94 3.20 1.48
N GLY A 389 -12.26 2.10 1.79
CA GLY A 389 -12.62 0.74 1.33
C GLY A 389 -14.11 0.38 1.46
N LEU A 390 -14.53 -0.70 0.78
CA LEU A 390 -15.92 -1.18 0.77
C LEU A 390 -16.49 -1.40 2.18
N ASN A 391 -15.69 -1.48 3.25
CA ASN A 391 -16.11 -1.51 4.65
C ASN A 391 -16.95 -0.30 5.10
N SER A 392 -16.80 0.86 4.44
CA SER A 392 -17.68 2.02 4.69
C SER A 392 -19.02 1.96 3.91
N LEU A 393 -19.15 0.96 3.02
CA LEU A 393 -20.24 0.80 2.06
C LEU A 393 -20.93 -0.57 2.11
N LEU A 394 -20.39 -1.54 2.85
CA LEU A 394 -20.93 -2.88 3.02
C LEU A 394 -21.71 -2.99 4.34
N PRO A 395 -22.75 -3.82 4.41
CA PRO A 395 -23.50 -4.07 5.64
C PRO A 395 -22.60 -4.48 6.82
N SER A 396 -22.97 -4.11 8.06
CA SER A 396 -22.25 -4.51 9.27
C SER A 396 -22.13 -6.04 9.45
N SER A 397 -23.00 -6.81 8.79
CA SER A 397 -22.95 -8.28 8.73
C SER A 397 -21.79 -8.84 7.89
N PHE A 398 -21.16 -8.05 7.01
CA PHE A 398 -19.90 -8.39 6.35
C PHE A 398 -18.68 -7.97 7.16
N SER A 399 -18.80 -6.96 8.02
CA SER A 399 -17.75 -6.57 8.96
C SER A 399 -17.70 -7.48 10.21
N GLU A 400 -18.83 -8.10 10.59
CA GLU A 400 -18.89 -9.19 11.58
C GLU A 400 -18.16 -10.43 11.04
N GLY A 401 -17.00 -10.75 11.63
CA GLY A 401 -16.16 -11.87 11.19
C GLY A 401 -15.01 -11.49 10.27
N PHE A 402 -14.91 -10.25 9.77
CA PHE A 402 -13.76 -9.79 8.96
C PHE A 402 -12.43 -10.02 9.69
N GLY A 403 -12.37 -9.68 10.98
CA GLY A 403 -11.18 -9.92 11.80
C GLY A 403 -10.82 -11.41 11.93
N GLU A 404 -11.82 -12.30 11.96
CA GLU A 404 -11.62 -13.75 12.01
C GLU A 404 -11.20 -14.31 10.64
N GLU A 405 -11.85 -13.91 9.54
CA GLU A 405 -11.49 -14.30 8.17
C GLU A 405 -10.08 -13.80 7.79
N LEU A 406 -9.74 -12.57 8.20
CA LEU A 406 -8.41 -11.99 8.06
C LEU A 406 -7.38 -12.80 8.86
N ASN A 407 -7.65 -13.13 10.12
CA ASN A 407 -6.72 -13.95 10.90
C ASN A 407 -6.57 -15.38 10.33
N LEU A 408 -7.67 -16.03 9.93
CA LEU A 408 -7.66 -17.40 9.38
C LEU A 408 -6.91 -17.47 8.04
N SER A 409 -7.14 -16.50 7.16
CA SER A 409 -6.50 -16.48 5.83
C SER A 409 -5.00 -16.27 5.95
N PHE A 410 -4.55 -15.31 6.78
CA PHE A 410 -3.13 -15.07 6.99
C PHE A 410 -2.42 -16.18 7.77
N ASN A 411 -3.09 -16.82 8.74
CA ASN A 411 -2.53 -17.99 9.43
C ASN A 411 -2.35 -19.18 8.48
N SER A 412 -3.31 -19.41 7.58
CA SER A 412 -3.21 -20.47 6.57
C SER A 412 -2.03 -20.21 5.62
N ILE A 413 -1.80 -18.96 5.22
CA ILE A 413 -0.66 -18.56 4.35
C ILE A 413 0.68 -18.83 5.03
N THR A 414 0.80 -18.55 6.33
CA THR A 414 2.04 -18.85 7.07
C THR A 414 2.31 -20.34 7.26
N GLN A 415 1.28 -21.19 7.19
CA GLN A 415 1.38 -22.63 7.44
C GLN A 415 1.48 -23.46 6.15
N SER A 416 0.99 -22.99 5.00
CA SER A 416 1.02 -23.75 3.74
C SER A 416 2.24 -23.39 2.88
N GLN A 417 3.22 -24.29 2.80
CA GLN A 417 4.42 -24.15 1.95
C GLN A 417 4.25 -24.71 0.51
N ALA A 418 3.05 -25.13 0.11
CA ALA A 418 2.82 -25.78 -1.18
C ALA A 418 2.47 -24.78 -2.30
N GLU A 419 3.12 -24.85 -3.47
CA GLU A 419 2.82 -23.97 -4.62
C GLU A 419 1.36 -24.05 -5.09
N SER A 420 0.72 -25.20 -4.94
CA SER A 420 -0.71 -25.41 -5.24
C SER A 420 -1.66 -24.57 -4.39
N SER A 421 -1.20 -24.03 -3.25
CA SER A 421 -1.97 -23.18 -2.34
C SER A 421 -1.84 -21.67 -2.64
N PHE A 422 -0.91 -21.27 -3.53
CA PHE A 422 -0.62 -19.86 -3.80
C PHE A 422 -1.81 -19.13 -4.46
N GLY A 423 -2.47 -19.75 -5.45
CA GLY A 423 -3.65 -19.15 -6.09
C GLY A 423 -4.85 -18.97 -5.14
N LEU A 424 -4.99 -19.89 -4.17
CA LEU A 424 -6.01 -19.80 -3.13
C LEU A 424 -5.67 -18.66 -2.14
N ALA A 425 -4.39 -18.51 -1.79
CA ALA A 425 -3.92 -17.42 -0.95
C ALA A 425 -4.14 -16.05 -1.60
N VAL A 426 -3.80 -15.89 -2.89
CA VAL A 426 -4.08 -14.66 -3.65
C VAL A 426 -5.57 -14.36 -3.68
N SER A 427 -6.41 -15.36 -3.93
CA SER A 427 -7.87 -15.20 -3.97
C SER A 427 -8.46 -14.83 -2.60
N ALA A 428 -7.93 -15.39 -1.51
CA ALA A 428 -8.34 -15.07 -0.15
C ALA A 428 -7.95 -13.64 0.23
N VAL A 429 -6.70 -13.23 -0.03
CA VAL A 429 -6.24 -11.86 0.24
C VAL A 429 -6.97 -10.85 -0.64
N ALA A 430 -7.25 -11.14 -1.91
CA ALA A 430 -8.04 -10.28 -2.79
C ALA A 430 -9.47 -10.07 -2.25
N ARG A 431 -10.10 -11.13 -1.72
CA ARG A 431 -11.45 -11.05 -1.13
C ARG A 431 -11.47 -10.15 0.11
N ILE A 432 -10.48 -10.27 0.98
CA ILE A 432 -10.37 -9.47 2.21
C ILE A 432 -9.99 -8.02 1.86
N ALA A 433 -9.11 -7.82 0.88
CA ALA A 433 -8.71 -6.50 0.40
C ALA A 433 -9.83 -5.75 -0.32
N LEU A 434 -10.76 -6.46 -0.96
CA LEU A 434 -12.00 -5.86 -1.47
C LEU A 434 -12.81 -5.25 -0.33
N GLN A 435 -12.92 -5.92 0.82
CA GLN A 435 -13.66 -5.38 1.97
C GLN A 435 -12.93 -4.18 2.59
N ASP A 436 -11.65 -4.32 2.94
CA ASP A 436 -10.83 -3.24 3.50
C ASP A 436 -9.37 -3.32 3.02
N PRO A 437 -8.97 -2.50 2.04
CA PRO A 437 -7.63 -2.55 1.49
C PRO A 437 -6.58 -2.08 2.51
N GLU A 438 -6.91 -1.13 3.38
CA GLU A 438 -5.98 -0.53 4.35
C GLU A 438 -5.70 -1.50 5.50
N ALA A 439 -6.75 -2.07 6.10
CA ALA A 439 -6.59 -3.08 7.15
C ALA A 439 -5.90 -4.35 6.63
N THR A 440 -6.19 -4.74 5.38
CA THR A 440 -5.52 -5.89 4.73
C THR A 440 -4.05 -5.62 4.53
N LEU A 441 -3.67 -4.43 4.03
CA LEU A 441 -2.28 -4.04 3.85
C LEU A 441 -1.54 -3.92 5.20
N HIS A 442 -2.17 -3.34 6.23
CA HIS A 442 -1.59 -3.27 7.57
C HIS A 442 -1.31 -4.66 8.14
N ARG A 443 -2.24 -5.61 7.98
CA ARG A 443 -2.02 -7.01 8.39
C ARG A 443 -0.95 -7.69 7.56
N CYS A 444 -0.95 -7.51 6.24
CA CYS A 444 0.09 -8.01 5.34
C CYS A 444 1.48 -7.56 5.82
N CYS A 445 1.66 -6.26 6.03
CA CYS A 445 2.93 -5.66 6.45
C CYS A 445 3.37 -6.19 7.81
N HIS A 446 2.47 -6.24 8.79
CA HIS A 446 2.75 -6.81 10.11
C HIS A 446 3.16 -8.29 10.02
N MET A 447 2.40 -9.11 9.30
CA MET A 447 2.68 -10.55 9.19
C MET A 447 3.97 -10.84 8.43
N ALA A 448 4.31 -10.04 7.42
CA ALA A 448 5.54 -10.18 6.64
C ALA A 448 6.80 -9.99 7.47
N VAL A 449 6.73 -9.19 8.54
CA VAL A 449 7.88 -8.82 9.38
C VAL A 449 7.93 -9.60 10.68
N MET A 450 6.78 -9.95 11.24
CA MET A 450 6.71 -10.67 12.52
C MET A 450 6.82 -12.19 12.35
N ASN A 451 6.62 -12.72 11.13
CA ASN A 451 6.71 -14.17 10.87
C ASN A 451 7.87 -14.50 9.93
N LEU A 452 8.79 -15.30 10.46
CA LEU A 452 9.93 -15.85 9.74
C LEU A 452 9.53 -16.47 8.39
N GLY A 453 10.01 -15.88 7.30
CA GLY A 453 9.80 -16.39 5.94
C GLY A 453 8.46 -16.03 5.29
N ALA A 454 7.54 -15.36 5.99
CA ALA A 454 6.25 -14.96 5.42
C ALA A 454 6.37 -13.81 4.41
N GLY A 455 7.38 -12.95 4.56
CA GLY A 455 7.58 -11.79 3.70
C GLY A 455 7.73 -12.11 2.20
N THR A 456 8.33 -13.24 1.84
CA THR A 456 8.51 -13.64 0.42
C THR A 456 7.17 -13.98 -0.23
N VAL A 457 6.35 -14.78 0.46
CA VAL A 457 5.02 -15.19 -0.01
C VAL A 457 4.09 -13.99 -0.10
N LEU A 458 4.09 -13.12 0.92
CA LEU A 458 3.24 -11.93 0.97
C LEU A 458 3.63 -10.89 -0.08
N ALA A 459 4.92 -10.69 -0.34
CA ALA A 459 5.38 -9.83 -1.44
C ALA A 459 4.86 -10.35 -2.79
N ARG A 460 4.92 -11.66 -3.02
CA ARG A 460 4.41 -12.31 -4.24
C ARG A 460 2.89 -12.19 -4.38
N ILE A 461 2.14 -12.26 -3.27
CA ILE A 461 0.69 -12.05 -3.27
C ILE A 461 0.35 -10.60 -3.65
N LEU A 462 1.04 -9.62 -3.07
CA LEU A 462 0.80 -8.19 -3.36
C LEU A 462 1.05 -7.84 -4.84
N GLN A 463 1.99 -8.52 -5.49
CA GLN A 463 2.26 -8.35 -6.92
C GLN A 463 1.12 -8.80 -7.82
N GLN A 464 0.34 -9.79 -7.39
CA GLN A 464 -0.86 -10.21 -8.12
C GLN A 464 -2.03 -9.24 -7.91
N LEU A 465 -1.87 -8.23 -7.04
CA LEU A 465 -2.89 -7.26 -6.65
C LEU A 465 -2.38 -5.81 -6.79
N PRO A 466 -1.93 -5.37 -7.99
CA PRO A 466 -1.36 -4.04 -8.19
C PRO A 466 -2.34 -2.89 -7.90
N GLY A 467 -3.65 -3.16 -7.89
CA GLY A 467 -4.67 -2.20 -7.49
C GLY A 467 -4.56 -1.73 -6.03
N LEU A 468 -3.95 -2.53 -5.15
CA LEU A 468 -3.72 -2.18 -3.74
C LEU A 468 -2.52 -1.26 -3.54
N THR A 469 -1.67 -1.11 -4.56
CA THR A 469 -0.44 -0.32 -4.49
C THR A 469 -0.53 0.99 -5.26
N SER A 470 -1.74 1.37 -5.71
CA SER A 470 -1.97 2.60 -6.47
C SER A 470 -1.83 3.87 -5.62
N GLN A 471 -1.25 4.92 -6.22
CA GLN A 471 -1.03 6.22 -5.59
C GLN A 471 -2.32 7.05 -5.55
N ARG A 472 -2.54 7.80 -4.46
CA ARG A 472 -3.68 8.71 -4.32
C ARG A 472 -3.61 9.83 -5.39
N PRO A 473 -4.63 10.06 -6.23
CA PRO A 473 -4.62 11.17 -7.18
C PRO A 473 -4.62 12.52 -6.45
N ARG A 474 -3.81 13.48 -6.95
CA ARG A 474 -3.67 14.84 -6.39
C ARG A 474 -5.02 15.54 -6.22
N GLY A 475 -5.42 15.80 -4.98
CA GLY A 475 -6.41 16.82 -4.63
C GLY A 475 -5.75 18.19 -4.66
N SER A 476 -6.41 19.17 -5.29
CA SER A 476 -5.91 20.54 -5.44
C SER A 476 -5.99 21.34 -4.13
N GLU A 477 -5.09 21.12 -3.17
CA GLU A 477 -4.79 22.11 -2.13
C GLU A 477 -3.29 22.14 -1.85
N GLY A 478 -2.71 23.34 -1.93
CA GLY A 478 -1.27 23.55 -1.93
C GLY A 478 -0.60 23.20 -0.61
N LYS A 479 0.33 22.25 -0.67
CA LYS A 479 1.70 22.28 -0.12
C LYS A 479 2.43 21.08 -0.70
N SER A 480 3.71 21.27 -1.01
CA SER A 480 4.61 20.30 -1.67
C SER A 480 4.69 18.94 -0.95
N GLY A 481 3.79 18.01 -1.28
CA GLY A 481 3.82 16.60 -0.86
C GLY A 481 3.49 15.70 -2.04
N VAL A 482 4.38 14.76 -2.34
CA VAL A 482 4.17 13.68 -3.33
C VAL A 482 3.11 12.72 -2.79
N GLY A 483 2.26 12.17 -3.67
CA GLY A 483 1.14 11.31 -3.27
C GLY A 483 1.58 10.16 -2.37
N GLU A 484 1.04 10.10 -1.15
CA GLU A 484 1.34 9.04 -0.19
C GLU A 484 0.84 7.69 -0.73
N SER A 485 1.75 6.71 -0.84
CA SER A 485 1.40 5.33 -1.19
C SER A 485 0.73 4.68 0.03
N LEU A 486 -0.43 4.05 -0.21
CA LEU A 486 -1.19 3.33 0.82
C LEU A 486 -0.36 2.19 1.44
N LEU A 487 0.49 1.54 0.64
CA LEU A 487 1.44 0.52 1.10
C LEU A 487 2.55 1.10 1.97
N CYS A 488 3.08 2.29 1.65
CA CYS A 488 4.08 2.96 2.50
C CYS A 488 3.48 3.38 3.84
N SER A 489 2.26 3.94 3.86
CA SER A 489 1.54 4.29 5.09
C SER A 489 1.31 3.04 5.94
N ALA A 490 0.82 1.96 5.33
CA ALA A 490 0.58 0.69 6.03
C ALA A 490 1.87 0.10 6.62
N LEU A 491 3.00 0.13 5.90
CA LEU A 491 4.30 -0.30 6.43
C LEU A 491 4.75 0.57 7.61
N GLN A 492 4.57 1.89 7.51
CA GLN A 492 4.92 2.84 8.56
C GLN A 492 4.07 2.63 9.81
N GLU A 493 2.76 2.49 9.69
CA GLU A 493 1.87 2.34 10.83
C GLU A 493 1.93 0.94 11.46
N ALA A 494 2.06 -0.11 10.63
CA ALA A 494 2.02 -1.48 11.10
C ALA A 494 3.31 -1.93 11.77
N VAL A 495 4.45 -1.47 11.27
CA VAL A 495 5.77 -2.02 11.61
C VAL A 495 6.72 -0.95 12.14
N TRP A 496 6.78 0.21 11.50
CA TRP A 496 7.79 1.21 11.82
C TRP A 496 7.64 1.76 13.25
N GLY A 497 8.74 1.78 14.00
CA GLY A 497 8.74 2.14 15.44
C GLY A 497 8.22 1.05 16.39
N LYS A 498 7.80 -0.12 15.89
CA LYS A 498 7.40 -1.31 16.69
C LYS A 498 8.41 -2.46 16.60
N LEU A 499 9.47 -2.30 15.81
CA LEU A 499 10.55 -3.27 15.68
C LEU A 499 11.35 -3.34 16.98
N SER A 500 11.48 -4.54 17.53
CA SER A 500 12.07 -4.78 18.84
C SER A 500 13.29 -5.71 18.79
N THR A 501 13.40 -6.53 17.74
CA THR A 501 14.51 -7.49 17.59
C THR A 501 15.29 -7.27 16.28
N PRO A 502 16.61 -7.55 16.26
CA PRO A 502 17.43 -7.44 15.04
C PRO A 502 16.96 -8.39 13.93
N GLN A 503 16.26 -9.46 14.32
CA GLN A 503 15.66 -10.39 13.38
C GLN A 503 14.44 -9.79 12.67
N GLU A 504 13.60 -9.03 13.38
CA GLU A 504 12.48 -8.27 12.79
C GLU A 504 13.01 -7.18 11.85
N GLU A 505 14.05 -6.44 12.24
CA GLU A 505 14.70 -5.44 11.39
C GLU A 505 15.20 -6.07 10.08
N LYS A 506 15.87 -7.22 10.16
CA LYS A 506 16.33 -7.96 8.97
C LYS A 506 15.17 -8.45 8.09
N GLN A 507 14.06 -8.89 8.69
CA GLN A 507 12.87 -9.30 7.94
C GLN A 507 12.22 -8.11 7.24
N PHE A 508 12.11 -6.97 7.92
CA PHE A 508 11.62 -5.72 7.35
C PHE A 508 12.47 -5.28 6.15
N LEU A 509 13.80 -5.25 6.29
CA LEU A 509 14.70 -4.89 5.18
C LEU A 509 14.58 -5.84 3.99
N SER A 510 14.51 -7.15 4.25
CA SER A 510 14.31 -8.16 3.21
C SER A 510 12.97 -7.94 2.47
N PHE A 511 11.89 -7.72 3.23
CA PHE A 511 10.57 -7.47 2.68
C PHE A 511 10.54 -6.19 1.83
N LEU A 512 11.09 -5.09 2.36
CA LEU A 512 11.17 -3.81 1.67
C LEU A 512 11.98 -3.91 0.37
N ALA A 513 13.10 -4.63 0.39
CA ALA A 513 13.91 -4.88 -0.81
C ALA A 513 13.13 -5.66 -1.89
N MET A 514 12.30 -6.64 -1.50
CA MET A 514 11.44 -7.38 -2.45
C MET A 514 10.29 -6.53 -3.02
N LEU A 515 9.81 -5.54 -2.27
CA LEU A 515 8.80 -4.60 -2.77
C LEU A 515 9.40 -3.58 -3.75
N MET A 516 10.69 -3.24 -3.58
CA MET A 516 11.44 -2.36 -4.49
C MET A 516 11.98 -3.10 -5.72
N HIS A 517 12.30 -4.40 -5.60
CA HIS A 517 12.90 -5.22 -6.66
C HIS A 517 12.19 -6.56 -6.79
N LEU A 518 11.63 -6.85 -7.97
CA LEU A 518 11.31 -8.24 -8.29
C LEU A 518 11.59 -8.61 -9.74
N LYS A 519 12.48 -9.60 -9.92
CA LYS A 519 12.56 -10.42 -11.12
C LYS A 519 11.69 -11.65 -10.90
N THR A 520 10.76 -11.91 -11.80
CA THR A 520 10.06 -13.21 -11.85
C THR A 520 11.11 -14.30 -12.15
N VAL A 521 11.14 -15.33 -11.30
CA VAL A 521 11.95 -16.54 -11.55
C VAL A 521 11.23 -17.33 -12.65
N THR A 522 11.43 -16.92 -13.89
CA THR A 522 11.17 -17.72 -15.09
C THR A 522 12.20 -17.29 -16.13
N GLU A 523 13.16 -18.17 -16.42
CA GLU A 523 14.33 -17.91 -17.27
C GLU A 523 14.03 -17.55 -18.74
N ASP A 524 12.77 -17.36 -19.16
CA ASP A 524 12.43 -17.20 -20.59
C ASP A 524 11.34 -16.18 -20.94
N SER A 525 10.99 -15.23 -20.07
CA SER A 525 10.07 -14.14 -20.45
C SER A 525 10.65 -12.75 -20.19
N LYS A 526 10.72 -11.94 -21.26
CA LYS A 526 10.98 -10.50 -21.22
C LYS A 526 9.74 -9.75 -20.69
N GLU A 527 9.27 -10.10 -19.50
CA GLU A 527 8.28 -9.29 -18.79
C GLU A 527 9.01 -8.53 -17.68
N GLU A 528 9.07 -7.20 -17.82
CA GLU A 528 9.60 -6.32 -16.79
C GLU A 528 8.77 -6.49 -15.51
N GLY A 529 9.41 -6.95 -14.44
CA GLY A 529 8.75 -7.14 -13.16
C GLY A 529 8.21 -5.81 -12.61
N LEU A 530 6.96 -5.81 -12.15
CA LEU A 530 6.32 -4.63 -11.58
C LEU A 530 6.93 -4.32 -10.20
N SER A 531 7.69 -3.22 -10.09
CA SER A 531 8.09 -2.66 -8.80
C SER A 531 6.87 -2.09 -8.09
N LEU A 532 6.56 -2.57 -6.88
CA LEU A 532 5.40 -2.09 -6.11
C LEU A 532 5.69 -0.76 -5.39
N LEU A 533 6.96 -0.54 -5.04
CA LEU A 533 7.44 0.69 -4.41
C LEU A 533 8.66 1.23 -5.17
N SER A 534 8.67 2.55 -5.42
CA SER A 534 9.87 3.22 -5.91
C SER A 534 10.87 3.48 -4.77
N PRO A 535 12.18 3.34 -4.99
CA PRO A 535 13.20 3.67 -3.98
C PRO A 535 13.11 5.10 -3.42
N GLU A 536 12.77 6.09 -4.27
CA GLU A 536 12.55 7.49 -3.87
C GLU A 536 11.50 7.63 -2.77
N MET A 537 10.36 6.94 -2.91
CA MET A 537 9.29 6.97 -1.92
C MET A 537 9.72 6.32 -0.60
N VAL A 538 10.44 5.20 -0.67
CA VAL A 538 10.95 4.51 0.52
C VAL A 538 11.88 5.42 1.33
N VAL A 539 12.81 6.12 0.66
CA VAL A 539 13.74 7.05 1.33
C VAL A 539 12.99 8.22 1.96
N ARG A 540 11.99 8.78 1.26
CA ARG A 540 11.18 9.89 1.81
C ARG A 540 10.34 9.49 3.03
N THR A 541 9.82 8.26 3.07
CA THR A 541 8.98 7.79 4.19
C THR A 541 9.81 7.31 5.38
N PHE A 542 10.86 6.51 5.14
CA PHE A 542 11.55 5.77 6.20
C PHE A 542 12.94 6.31 6.57
N VAL A 543 13.50 7.25 5.80
CA VAL A 543 14.85 7.78 6.04
C VAL A 543 14.81 9.26 6.38
N LEU A 544 14.35 10.12 5.45
CA LEU A 544 14.44 11.58 5.62
C LEU A 544 13.81 12.13 6.92
N PRO A 545 12.64 11.65 7.39
CA PRO A 545 12.04 12.14 8.63
C PRO A 545 12.88 11.82 9.87
N TYR A 546 13.72 10.78 9.79
CA TYR A 546 14.46 10.22 10.91
C TYR A 546 15.93 10.69 10.97
N LEU A 547 16.41 11.38 9.94
CA LEU A 547 17.74 11.98 9.93
C LEU A 547 17.83 13.35 10.64
N SER A 548 16.70 13.91 11.10
CA SER A 548 16.68 15.22 11.78
C SER A 548 16.82 15.08 13.31
N PRO A 549 17.64 15.91 13.97
CA PRO A 549 17.84 15.85 15.43
C PRO A 549 16.60 16.27 16.22
N SER A 550 15.66 16.99 15.60
CA SER A 550 14.45 17.50 16.28
C SER A 550 13.30 16.49 16.38
N SER A 551 13.45 15.29 15.82
CA SER A 551 12.43 14.25 15.89
C SER A 551 12.61 13.43 17.18
N ALA A 552 11.56 13.29 17.97
CA ALA A 552 11.52 12.34 19.08
C ALA A 552 11.55 10.92 18.49
N HIS A 553 12.74 10.37 18.30
CA HIS A 553 12.93 9.12 17.55
C HIS A 553 12.54 7.90 18.39
N THR A 554 11.62 7.09 17.86
CA THR A 554 11.33 5.73 18.35
C THR A 554 12.15 4.65 17.61
N CYS A 555 12.90 5.02 16.57
CA CYS A 555 13.58 4.11 15.65
C CYS A 555 15.11 4.34 15.62
N SER A 556 15.89 3.28 15.35
CA SER A 556 17.35 3.29 15.30
C SER A 556 17.88 3.98 14.03
N LEU A 557 18.95 4.78 14.16
CA LEU A 557 19.62 5.42 13.03
C LEU A 557 20.21 4.37 12.08
N GLU A 558 20.72 3.27 12.64
CA GLU A 558 21.28 2.13 11.93
C GLU A 558 20.26 1.52 10.96
N LEU A 559 19.01 1.33 11.38
CA LEU A 559 17.96 0.81 10.50
C LEU A 559 17.66 1.79 9.37
N CYS A 560 17.60 3.10 9.65
CA CYS A 560 17.40 4.12 8.62
C CYS A 560 18.51 4.08 7.56
N LEU A 561 19.77 3.94 7.97
CA LEU A 561 20.92 3.83 7.07
C LEU A 561 20.90 2.52 6.27
N GLN A 562 20.49 1.40 6.89
CA GLN A 562 20.33 0.12 6.19
C GLN A 562 19.21 0.17 5.15
N VAL A 563 18.09 0.86 5.44
CA VAL A 563 17.03 1.12 4.45
C VAL A 563 17.57 1.95 3.29
N LEU A 564 18.31 3.03 3.59
CA LEU A 564 18.92 3.89 2.58
C LEU A 564 19.88 3.12 1.66
N LEU A 565 20.79 2.34 2.23
CA LEU A 565 21.71 1.48 1.48
C LEU A 565 20.98 0.43 0.64
N SER A 566 19.87 -0.12 1.15
CA SER A 566 19.04 -1.08 0.40
C SER A 566 18.31 -0.44 -0.78
N ALA A 567 17.91 0.84 -0.65
CA ALA A 567 17.34 1.63 -1.73
C ALA A 567 18.40 1.99 -2.79
N PHE A 568 19.64 2.32 -2.40
CA PHE A 568 20.72 2.61 -3.35
C PHE A 568 21.13 1.44 -4.23
N LYS A 569 20.90 0.20 -3.79
CA LYS A 569 21.16 -1.01 -4.60
C LYS A 569 20.18 -1.19 -5.77
N GLN A 570 19.15 -0.35 -5.86
CA GLN A 570 18.13 -0.45 -6.91
C GLN A 570 18.54 0.38 -8.12
N ASP A 571 18.67 -0.29 -9.27
CA ASP A 571 19.03 0.34 -10.54
C ASP A 571 17.94 1.30 -11.03
N SER A 572 18.35 2.42 -11.62
CA SER A 572 17.45 3.34 -12.33
C SER A 572 17.21 2.87 -13.78
N HIS A 573 16.02 3.13 -14.30
CA HIS A 573 15.72 2.91 -15.73
C HIS A 573 16.70 3.70 -16.62
N VAL A 574 17.14 3.07 -17.71
CA VAL A 574 18.29 3.48 -18.56
C VAL A 574 18.16 4.89 -19.16
N ASP A 575 16.94 5.42 -19.30
CA ASP A 575 16.69 6.70 -19.99
C ASP A 575 16.43 7.91 -19.07
N SER A 576 16.33 7.70 -17.75
CA SER A 576 16.15 8.77 -16.77
C SER A 576 17.30 8.75 -15.77
N GLY A 577 17.92 9.92 -15.50
CA GLY A 577 18.96 10.05 -14.47
C GLY A 577 18.54 9.43 -13.13
N HIS A 578 19.51 9.08 -12.28
CA HIS A 578 19.24 8.26 -11.09
C HIS A 578 18.17 8.88 -10.17
N TRP A 579 17.24 8.07 -9.64
CA TRP A 579 16.09 8.51 -8.83
C TRP A 579 16.49 9.36 -7.60
N VAL A 580 17.72 9.16 -7.10
CA VAL A 580 18.31 9.94 -6.00
C VAL A 580 18.30 11.43 -6.27
N MET A 581 18.39 11.86 -7.53
CA MET A 581 18.33 13.27 -7.89
C MET A 581 16.96 13.90 -7.54
N GLY A 582 15.89 13.11 -7.44
CA GLY A 582 14.58 13.52 -6.93
C GLY A 582 14.54 13.71 -5.40
N CYS A 583 15.50 13.17 -4.65
CA CYS A 583 15.54 13.20 -3.19
C CYS A 583 16.30 14.38 -2.58
N SER A 584 16.58 15.45 -3.34
CA SER A 584 17.44 16.55 -2.87
C SER A 584 18.83 16.04 -2.40
N PRO A 585 19.66 15.55 -3.33
CA PRO A 585 20.88 14.81 -3.00
C PRO A 585 21.92 15.61 -2.20
N PHE A 586 22.09 16.91 -2.48
CA PHE A 586 23.08 17.75 -1.79
C PHE A 586 22.74 17.99 -0.30
N PRO A 587 21.48 18.31 0.07
CA PRO A 587 21.03 18.26 1.45
C PRO A 587 21.25 16.90 2.13
N LEU A 588 20.98 15.79 1.43
CA LEU A 588 21.20 14.47 2.01
C LEU A 588 22.69 14.20 2.26
N LEU A 589 23.56 14.57 1.32
CA LEU A 589 25.02 14.48 1.49
C LEU A 589 25.49 15.23 2.73
N ILE A 590 25.07 16.49 2.92
CA ILE A 590 25.54 17.27 4.07
C ILE A 590 25.01 16.71 5.40
N VAL A 591 23.77 16.21 5.46
CA VAL A 591 23.21 15.62 6.68
C VAL A 591 23.97 14.34 7.06
N LEU A 592 24.26 13.47 6.09
CA LEU A 592 25.06 12.28 6.35
C LEU A 592 26.50 12.63 6.75
N SER A 593 27.09 13.67 6.15
CA SER A 593 28.42 14.17 6.54
C SER A 593 28.43 14.76 7.96
N GLN A 594 27.36 15.44 8.38
CA GLN A 594 27.21 15.94 9.76
C GLN A 594 27.10 14.78 10.74
N LEU A 595 26.28 13.77 10.46
CA LEU A 595 26.16 12.58 11.30
C LEU A 595 27.50 11.81 11.39
N LEU A 596 28.26 11.74 10.29
CA LEU A 596 29.60 11.15 10.31
C LEU A 596 30.56 11.98 11.17
N ASN A 597 30.53 13.30 11.06
CA ASN A 597 31.32 14.19 11.91
C ASN A 597 31.01 13.97 13.40
N ASP A 598 29.72 13.88 13.75
CA ASP A 598 29.27 13.65 15.13
C ASP A 598 29.69 12.26 15.66
N SER A 599 29.90 11.27 14.77
CA SER A 599 30.38 9.94 15.14
C SER A 599 31.81 9.95 15.72
N TYR A 600 32.64 10.94 15.41
CA TYR A 600 33.97 11.08 16.01
C TYR A 600 33.91 11.54 17.48
N SER A 601 32.73 11.98 17.93
CA SER A 601 32.42 12.35 19.32
C SER A 601 31.57 11.28 20.03
N CYS A 602 31.46 10.06 19.50
CA CYS A 602 30.50 9.04 19.98
C CYS A 602 30.68 8.59 21.45
N TRP A 603 31.84 8.86 22.03
CA TRP A 603 32.14 8.56 23.44
C TRP A 603 31.82 9.72 24.40
N GLU A 604 31.57 10.92 23.86
CA GLU A 604 31.19 12.10 24.63
C GLU A 604 29.69 12.08 24.96
N GLN A 605 29.30 12.77 26.03
CA GLN A 605 27.87 12.92 26.29
C GLN A 605 27.25 13.82 25.21
N PRO A 606 26.14 13.41 24.58
CA PRO A 606 25.48 14.23 23.57
C PRO A 606 25.08 15.57 24.20
N ALA A 607 25.29 16.67 23.47
CA ALA A 607 24.64 17.93 23.82
C ALA A 607 23.11 17.76 23.83
N GLU A 608 22.39 18.54 24.64
CA GLU A 608 20.92 18.47 24.69
C GLU A 608 20.32 18.66 23.28
N GLY A 609 19.73 17.58 22.73
CA GLY A 609 19.13 17.56 21.39
C GLY A 609 20.03 17.04 20.24
N ALA A 610 21.25 16.56 20.52
CA ALA A 610 22.13 15.93 19.52
C ALA A 610 21.83 14.43 19.34
N HIS A 611 22.13 13.88 18.15
CA HIS A 611 21.99 12.45 17.89
C HIS A 611 23.04 11.64 18.66
N ASN A 612 22.61 10.58 19.34
CA ASN A 612 23.52 9.55 19.83
C ASN A 612 23.93 8.66 18.67
N VAL A 613 25.00 9.03 17.95
CA VAL A 613 25.55 8.21 16.87
C VAL A 613 26.41 7.09 17.48
N SER A 614 26.01 5.84 17.26
CA SER A 614 26.80 4.68 17.68
C SER A 614 28.02 4.51 16.77
N ILE A 615 29.03 3.79 17.26
CA ILE A 615 30.20 3.45 16.43
C ILE A 615 29.82 2.49 15.29
N GLU A 616 28.80 1.66 15.49
CA GLU A 616 28.25 0.78 14.46
C GLU A 616 27.56 1.55 13.34
N ALA A 617 26.91 2.68 13.66
CA ALA A 617 26.33 3.56 12.65
C ALA A 617 27.40 4.22 11.76
N LYS A 618 28.64 4.39 12.25
CA LYS A 618 29.73 5.02 11.50
C LYS A 618 30.08 4.26 10.21
N ASP A 619 30.22 2.93 10.26
CA ASP A 619 30.49 2.12 9.05
C ASP A 619 29.35 2.23 8.03
N LEU A 620 28.10 2.26 8.51
CA LEU A 620 26.92 2.44 7.66
C LEU A 620 26.88 3.85 7.05
N LEU A 621 27.27 4.89 7.80
CA LEU A 621 27.38 6.26 7.32
C LEU A 621 28.45 6.40 6.24
N ILE A 622 29.66 5.86 6.46
CA ILE A 622 30.74 5.86 5.48
C ILE A 622 30.29 5.14 4.20
N SER A 623 29.65 3.98 4.34
CA SER A 623 29.11 3.21 3.21
C SER A 623 28.03 4.02 2.45
N ALA A 624 27.10 4.64 3.17
CA ALA A 624 26.02 5.42 2.57
C ALA A 624 26.54 6.66 1.85
N LEU A 625 27.50 7.39 2.45
CA LEU A 625 28.15 8.55 1.85
C LEU A 625 28.94 8.18 0.60
N THR A 626 29.67 7.07 0.63
CA THR A 626 30.45 6.59 -0.52
C THR A 626 29.52 6.28 -1.70
N VAL A 627 28.50 5.46 -1.47
CA VAL A 627 27.53 5.07 -2.51
C VAL A 627 26.74 6.27 -3.03
N LEU A 628 26.23 7.13 -2.13
CA LEU A 628 25.54 8.35 -2.53
C LEU A 628 26.45 9.29 -3.31
N GLY A 629 27.70 9.42 -2.86
CA GLY A 629 28.71 10.26 -3.50
C GLY A 629 29.04 9.80 -4.91
N GLU A 630 29.17 8.50 -5.14
CA GLU A 630 29.36 7.92 -6.47
C GLU A 630 28.14 8.12 -7.38
N LEU A 631 26.93 7.94 -6.84
CA LEU A 631 25.69 8.13 -7.59
C LEU A 631 25.51 9.59 -8.03
N VAL A 632 25.66 10.52 -7.09
CA VAL A 632 25.55 11.96 -7.36
C VAL A 632 26.73 12.44 -8.21
N GLY A 633 27.94 11.95 -7.94
CA GLY A 633 29.15 12.28 -8.69
C GLY A 633 29.04 11.93 -10.17
N ARG A 634 28.42 10.78 -10.52
CA ARG A 634 28.13 10.41 -11.91
C ARG A 634 27.22 11.43 -12.61
N GLU A 635 26.14 11.84 -11.96
CA GLU A 635 25.19 12.83 -12.49
C GLU A 635 25.80 14.24 -12.59
N VAL A 636 26.64 14.61 -11.61
CA VAL A 636 27.38 15.87 -11.62
C VAL A 636 28.39 15.90 -12.76
N ALA A 637 29.15 14.81 -12.96
CA ALA A 637 30.11 14.69 -14.05
C ALA A 637 29.45 14.72 -15.44
N ALA A 638 28.22 14.21 -15.56
CA ALA A 638 27.45 14.26 -16.80
C ALA A 638 27.04 15.70 -17.19
N ALA A 639 26.83 16.60 -16.22
CA ALA A 639 26.44 17.99 -16.48
C ALA A 639 27.09 19.02 -15.51
N PRO A 640 28.42 19.25 -15.55
CA PRO A 640 29.13 20.04 -14.53
C PRO A 640 28.64 21.49 -14.39
N ALA A 641 28.28 22.12 -15.51
CA ALA A 641 27.79 23.50 -15.52
C ALA A 641 26.46 23.65 -14.77
N ALA A 642 25.57 22.66 -14.85
CA ALA A 642 24.26 22.68 -14.21
C ALA A 642 24.36 22.63 -12.68
N TRP A 643 25.41 21.99 -12.15
CA TRP A 643 25.56 21.73 -10.71
C TRP A 643 26.58 22.65 -10.01
N SER A 644 27.29 23.51 -10.75
CA SER A 644 28.31 24.43 -10.22
C SER A 644 27.88 25.18 -8.93
N ARG A 645 26.68 25.75 -8.92
CA ARG A 645 26.14 26.46 -7.74
C ARG A 645 25.87 25.53 -6.55
N ALA A 646 25.39 24.32 -6.80
CA ALA A 646 25.14 23.32 -5.76
C ALA A 646 26.47 22.82 -5.17
N LEU A 647 27.49 22.63 -5.99
CA LEU A 647 28.85 22.27 -5.55
C LEU A 647 29.49 23.36 -4.71
N SER A 648 29.36 24.64 -5.09
CA SER A 648 29.85 25.75 -4.27
C SER A 648 29.12 25.85 -2.92
N TRP A 649 27.81 25.60 -2.91
CA TRP A 649 27.05 25.53 -1.67
C TRP A 649 27.50 24.37 -0.77
N LEU A 650 27.70 23.18 -1.34
CA LEU A 650 28.19 22.01 -0.61
C LEU A 650 29.56 22.29 0.00
N HIS A 651 30.51 22.81 -0.79
CA HIS A 651 31.85 23.17 -0.31
C HIS A 651 31.79 24.13 0.89
N SER A 652 31.00 25.20 0.79
CA SER A 652 30.84 26.16 1.89
C SER A 652 30.25 25.55 3.17
N LYS A 653 29.46 24.47 3.06
CA LYS A 653 28.92 23.76 4.22
C LYS A 653 29.93 22.79 4.82
N LEU A 654 30.78 22.17 3.99
CA LEU A 654 31.82 21.24 4.46
C LEU A 654 32.91 21.93 5.27
N GLU A 655 33.21 23.20 5.00
CA GLU A 655 34.19 23.99 5.76
C GLU A 655 33.92 24.03 7.28
N THR A 656 32.71 23.71 7.72
CA THR A 656 32.34 23.64 9.15
C THR A 656 32.56 22.27 9.80
N LEU A 657 32.86 21.24 9.01
CA LEU A 657 33.04 19.86 9.45
C LEU A 657 34.53 19.51 9.55
N ASP A 658 34.84 18.37 10.18
CA ASP A 658 36.20 17.85 10.22
C ASP A 658 36.76 17.57 8.82
N TRP A 659 38.07 17.78 8.65
CA TRP A 659 38.77 17.63 7.38
C TRP A 659 38.72 16.20 6.84
N THR A 660 38.68 15.18 7.70
CA THR A 660 38.61 13.76 7.27
C THR A 660 37.31 13.45 6.51
N VAL A 661 36.19 14.09 6.91
CA VAL A 661 34.87 13.91 6.27
C VAL A 661 34.88 14.31 4.80
N HIS A 662 35.75 15.27 4.43
CA HIS A 662 35.82 15.79 3.07
C HIS A 662 36.23 14.72 2.06
N PHE A 663 37.08 13.75 2.44
CA PHE A 663 37.54 12.70 1.53
C PHE A 663 36.41 11.80 1.03
N HIS A 664 35.37 11.59 1.82
CA HIS A 664 34.20 10.81 1.41
C HIS A 664 33.37 11.48 0.32
N LEU A 665 33.60 12.77 0.05
CA LEU A 665 32.89 13.54 -0.98
C LEU A 665 33.74 13.84 -2.21
N LYS A 666 34.93 13.24 -2.30
CA LYS A 666 35.83 13.38 -3.45
C LYS A 666 35.15 13.00 -4.77
N SER A 667 34.33 11.96 -4.78
CA SER A 667 33.57 11.51 -5.97
C SER A 667 32.55 12.54 -6.46
N VAL A 668 31.96 13.34 -5.56
CA VAL A 668 30.99 14.38 -5.89
C VAL A 668 31.67 15.66 -6.37
N LEU A 669 32.73 16.07 -5.68
CA LEU A 669 33.44 17.32 -5.95
C LEU A 669 34.33 17.20 -7.21
N GLY A 670 34.81 16.00 -7.53
CA GLY A 670 35.56 15.70 -8.75
C GLY A 670 36.75 16.64 -8.93
N GLY A 671 36.83 17.32 -10.08
CA GLY A 671 37.90 18.28 -10.37
C GLY A 671 37.92 19.55 -9.51
N HIS A 672 36.87 19.79 -8.71
CA HIS A 672 36.81 20.89 -7.74
C HIS A 672 37.28 20.47 -6.34
N PHE A 673 37.56 19.18 -6.12
CA PHE A 673 38.07 18.71 -4.84
C PHE A 673 39.48 19.26 -4.59
N LYS A 674 39.64 19.99 -3.49
CA LYS A 674 40.95 20.43 -3.01
C LYS A 674 41.36 19.42 -1.93
N ASN A 675 42.53 18.80 -2.06
CA ASN A 675 43.04 17.90 -1.02
C ASN A 675 43.53 18.73 0.18
N GLU A 676 42.57 19.26 0.94
CA GLU A 676 42.79 20.10 2.11
C GLU A 676 43.11 19.22 3.32
N VAL A 677 44.27 19.46 3.94
CA VAL A 677 44.78 18.68 5.07
C VAL A 677 45.36 19.58 6.15
N PRO A 678 45.45 19.14 7.42
CA PRO A 678 46.12 19.90 8.47
C PRO A 678 47.56 20.24 8.07
N CYS A 679 48.02 21.48 8.30
CA CYS A 679 49.41 21.87 8.04
C CYS A 679 50.43 20.97 8.77
N SER A 680 50.06 20.37 9.91
CA SER A 680 50.91 19.44 10.63
C SER A 680 51.15 18.14 9.86
N LEU A 681 50.24 17.68 9.00
CA LEU A 681 50.45 16.50 8.15
C LEU A 681 51.57 16.74 7.13
N LEU A 682 51.60 17.93 6.52
CA LEU A 682 52.64 18.33 5.57
C LEU A 682 54.03 18.42 6.23
N SER A 683 54.11 18.50 7.56
CA SER A 683 55.40 18.46 8.27
C SER A 683 55.99 17.06 8.41
N VAL A 684 55.17 16.02 8.23
CA VAL A 684 55.59 14.61 8.32
C VAL A 684 55.50 13.87 6.98
N CYS A 685 54.87 14.46 5.96
CA CYS A 685 54.76 13.89 4.61
C CYS A 685 55.23 14.91 3.55
N ASN A 686 56.08 14.45 2.63
CA ASN A 686 56.54 15.20 1.46
C ASN A 686 55.46 15.17 0.35
N LEU A 687 54.29 15.73 0.64
CA LEU A 687 53.20 15.85 -0.32
C LEU A 687 53.46 17.03 -1.27
N SER A 688 52.94 16.95 -2.51
CA SER A 688 53.17 17.97 -3.52
C SER A 688 52.33 19.23 -3.22
N ASP A 689 52.96 20.41 -3.23
CA ASP A 689 52.27 21.70 -3.01
C ASP A 689 51.24 22.04 -4.12
N HIS A 690 51.30 21.33 -5.25
CA HIS A 690 50.39 21.51 -6.38
C HIS A 690 49.08 20.71 -6.23
N GLU A 691 49.10 19.61 -5.48
CA GLU A 691 47.93 18.74 -5.31
C GLU A 691 47.31 18.85 -3.91
N TRP A 692 48.12 19.19 -2.91
CA TRP A 692 47.74 19.24 -1.50
C TRP A 692 47.80 20.64 -0.94
N MET A 693 46.78 21.02 -0.17
CA MET A 693 46.67 22.35 0.44
C MET A 693 46.63 22.25 1.95
N GLY A 694 47.55 22.94 2.62
CA GLY A 694 47.62 22.97 4.08
C GLY A 694 46.62 23.97 4.69
N VAL A 695 45.77 23.49 5.59
CA VAL A 695 44.82 24.30 6.37
C VAL A 695 45.25 24.35 7.84
N ARG A 696 45.13 25.53 8.46
CA ARG A 696 45.43 25.73 9.88
C ARG A 696 44.18 25.43 10.71
N LEU A 697 44.15 24.26 11.32
CA LEU A 697 43.07 23.82 12.20
C LEU A 697 43.49 23.97 13.68
N PRO A 698 42.64 24.53 14.56
CA PRO A 698 43.01 24.78 15.97
C PRO A 698 43.40 23.51 16.75
N GLN A 699 42.81 22.37 16.39
CA GLN A 699 43.04 21.08 17.03
C GLN A 699 44.41 20.47 16.65
N TYR A 700 45.00 20.92 15.54
CA TYR A 700 46.25 20.39 15.00
C TYR A 700 47.40 21.39 15.20
N GLY A 701 48.17 21.17 16.27
CA GLY A 701 49.36 21.95 16.60
C GLY A 701 50.67 21.33 16.13
N GLN A 702 51.79 21.93 16.55
CA GLN A 702 53.11 21.35 16.36
C GLN A 702 53.20 19.97 17.04
N GLY A 703 53.73 18.97 16.33
CA GLY A 703 53.85 17.59 16.84
C GLY A 703 52.64 16.68 16.58
N THR A 704 51.53 17.21 16.05
CA THR A 704 50.32 16.43 15.71
C THR A 704 50.35 15.79 14.32
N GLY A 705 51.46 15.90 13.59
CA GLY A 705 51.53 15.40 12.20
C GLY A 705 51.27 13.90 12.06
N LEU A 706 51.77 13.09 13.01
CA LEU A 706 51.52 11.64 13.00
C LEU A 706 50.09 11.26 13.40
N LEU A 707 49.40 12.12 14.17
CA LEU A 707 47.97 11.95 14.46
C LEU A 707 47.16 12.15 13.19
N ALA A 708 47.36 13.28 12.50
CA ALA A 708 46.72 13.54 11.20
C ALA A 708 47.05 12.45 10.17
N TRP A 709 48.27 11.90 10.20
CA TRP A 709 48.66 10.78 9.35
C TRP A 709 47.87 9.51 9.67
N ALA A 710 47.73 9.16 10.95
CA ALA A 710 46.99 7.98 11.38
C ALA A 710 45.49 8.08 11.05
N GLU A 711 44.89 9.25 11.25
CA GLU A 711 43.49 9.56 10.89
C GLU A 711 43.27 9.50 9.37
N CYS A 712 44.22 10.01 8.57
CA CYS A 712 44.14 9.91 7.11
C CYS A 712 44.18 8.45 6.64
N CYS A 713 45.08 7.64 7.22
CA CYS A 713 45.27 6.24 6.89
C CYS A 713 44.08 5.36 7.32
N SER A 714 43.35 5.75 8.37
CA SER A 714 42.19 5.00 8.85
C SER A 714 40.91 5.36 8.08
N GLY A 715 40.69 6.66 7.81
CA GLY A 715 39.44 7.17 7.22
C GLY A 715 39.36 7.17 5.70
N SER A 716 40.47 6.96 4.98
CA SER A 716 40.50 7.04 3.51
C SER A 716 41.36 5.97 2.85
N ASP A 717 41.16 5.73 1.56
CA ASP A 717 42.00 4.84 0.75
C ASP A 717 43.37 5.47 0.37
N LEU A 718 43.73 6.60 0.99
CA LEU A 718 44.99 7.31 0.72
C LEU A 718 46.19 6.72 1.48
N GLY A 719 46.02 5.62 2.23
CA GLY A 719 47.08 5.01 3.04
C GLY A 719 48.38 4.75 2.28
N GLU A 720 48.32 4.26 1.03
CA GLU A 720 49.50 4.03 0.20
C GLU A 720 50.22 5.33 -0.19
N THR A 721 49.46 6.39 -0.48
CA THR A 721 50.00 7.73 -0.77
C THR A 721 50.66 8.31 0.47
N MET A 722 50.04 8.14 1.64
CA MET A 722 50.58 8.61 2.92
C MET A 722 51.81 7.82 3.35
N LEU A 723 51.88 6.52 3.06
CA LEU A 723 53.06 5.70 3.32
C LEU A 723 54.23 6.11 2.42
N SER A 724 54.00 6.26 1.12
CA SER A 724 55.07 6.61 0.16
C SER A 724 55.62 8.02 0.36
N SER A 725 54.80 8.96 0.79
CA SER A 725 55.19 10.36 1.02
C SER A 725 55.79 10.64 2.41
N LEU A 726 55.68 9.70 3.36
CA LEU A 726 56.15 9.90 4.73
C LEU A 726 57.64 10.30 4.78
N ALA A 727 57.93 11.45 5.37
CA ALA A 727 59.26 12.04 5.49
C ALA A 727 59.98 11.50 6.73
N LEU A 728 60.77 10.44 6.55
CA LEU A 728 61.56 9.82 7.62
C LEU A 728 62.98 9.51 7.12
N ASP A 729 64.00 10.07 7.77
CA ASP A 729 65.40 9.70 7.50
C ASP A 729 65.75 8.39 8.21
N GLN A 730 65.75 7.29 7.45
CA GLN A 730 66.07 5.95 7.94
C GLN A 730 67.54 5.81 8.37
N ASN A 731 68.42 6.73 7.96
CA ASN A 731 69.83 6.70 8.36
C ASN A 731 70.06 7.26 9.77
N SER A 732 69.05 7.93 10.35
CA SER A 732 69.11 8.48 11.70
C SER A 732 68.33 7.59 12.68
N PRO A 733 69.00 6.76 13.50
CA PRO A 733 68.33 5.86 14.44
C PRO A 733 67.51 6.61 15.49
N ASP A 734 67.93 7.82 15.88
CA ASP A 734 67.22 8.67 16.82
C ASP A 734 65.88 9.15 16.23
N GLN A 735 65.85 9.54 14.95
CA GLN A 735 64.61 9.94 14.27
C GLN A 735 63.63 8.77 14.13
N VAL A 736 64.13 7.59 13.74
CA VAL A 736 63.29 6.37 13.65
C VAL A 736 62.72 6.01 15.03
N THR A 737 63.51 6.15 16.10
CA THR A 737 63.04 5.89 17.46
C THR A 737 61.98 6.90 17.92
N MET A 738 62.17 8.18 17.64
CA MET A 738 61.18 9.22 17.95
C MET A 738 59.91 9.03 17.11
N PHE A 739 60.03 8.65 15.85
CA PHE A 739 58.91 8.29 14.99
C PHE A 739 58.12 7.12 15.58
N SER A 740 58.78 6.03 16.00
CA SER A 740 58.12 4.90 16.65
C SER A 740 57.32 5.30 17.90
N LYS A 741 57.90 6.17 18.74
CA LYS A 741 57.21 6.69 19.94
C LYS A 741 56.03 7.59 19.59
N GLY A 742 56.22 8.48 18.61
CA GLY A 742 55.16 9.37 18.13
C GLY A 742 54.00 8.60 17.50
N LEU A 743 54.29 7.58 16.71
CA LEU A 743 53.28 6.71 16.10
C LEU A 743 52.51 5.94 17.16
N LEU A 744 53.17 5.45 18.22
CA LEU A 744 52.50 4.78 19.34
C LEU A 744 51.47 5.71 20.00
N VAL A 745 51.82 6.98 20.23
CA VAL A 745 50.89 7.98 20.79
C VAL A 745 49.75 8.28 19.81
N ALA A 746 50.04 8.49 18.53
CA ALA A 746 49.04 8.72 17.50
C ALA A 746 48.05 7.55 17.40
N MET A 747 48.54 6.31 17.44
CA MET A 747 47.69 5.11 17.47
C MET A 747 46.81 5.09 18.72
N ALA A 748 47.34 5.37 19.91
CA ALA A 748 46.52 5.44 21.12
C ALA A 748 45.39 6.49 21.03
N GLN A 749 45.62 7.57 20.28
CA GLN A 749 44.66 8.65 20.02
C GLN A 749 43.72 8.42 18.82
N THR A 750 43.95 7.41 17.98
CA THR A 750 43.12 7.16 16.78
C THR A 750 42.28 5.90 16.94
N LEU A 751 42.90 4.85 17.47
CA LEU A 751 42.35 3.49 17.52
C LEU A 751 41.00 3.38 18.26
N PRO A 752 40.78 4.01 19.43
CA PRO A 752 39.48 3.95 20.12
C PRO A 752 38.28 4.51 19.32
N TRP A 753 38.54 5.37 18.34
CA TRP A 753 37.52 6.03 17.52
C TRP A 753 37.34 5.36 16.16
N CYS A 754 38.10 4.29 15.89
CA CYS A 754 38.01 3.54 14.65
C CYS A 754 36.86 2.53 14.69
N THR A 755 36.24 2.31 13.54
CA THR A 755 35.49 1.08 13.27
C THR A 755 36.43 -0.10 13.00
N MET A 756 35.88 -1.31 12.85
CA MET A 756 36.68 -2.49 12.54
C MET A 756 37.41 -2.36 11.19
N GLU A 757 36.79 -1.72 10.20
CA GLU A 757 37.40 -1.47 8.90
C GLU A 757 38.51 -0.41 8.96
N GLU A 758 38.23 0.74 9.59
CA GLU A 758 39.20 1.82 9.76
C GLU A 758 40.44 1.33 10.54
N TRP A 759 40.21 0.51 11.56
CA TRP A 759 41.27 -0.16 12.32
C TRP A 759 42.11 -1.07 11.41
N GLY A 760 41.45 -1.88 10.58
CA GLY A 760 42.13 -2.75 9.62
C GLY A 760 42.98 -1.99 8.60
N ARG A 761 42.48 -0.87 8.06
CA ARG A 761 43.24 0.01 7.13
C ARG A 761 44.50 0.57 7.80
N LEU A 762 44.38 1.08 9.02
CA LEU A 762 45.53 1.61 9.77
C LEU A 762 46.53 0.51 10.11
N LEU A 763 46.07 -0.67 10.56
CA LEU A 763 46.97 -1.79 10.84
C LEU A 763 47.70 -2.31 9.60
N ARG A 764 47.05 -2.27 8.42
CA ARG A 764 47.73 -2.59 7.16
C ARG A 764 48.89 -1.63 6.91
N ALA A 765 48.67 -0.32 7.07
CA ALA A 765 49.73 0.67 6.93
C ALA A 765 50.86 0.47 7.95
N VAL A 766 50.53 0.11 9.19
CA VAL A 766 51.53 -0.20 10.23
C VAL A 766 52.33 -1.46 9.90
N ARG A 767 51.71 -2.52 9.35
CA ARG A 767 52.42 -3.73 8.89
C ARG A 767 53.42 -3.38 7.79
N GLU A 768 53.05 -2.56 6.81
CA GLU A 768 53.95 -2.09 5.77
C GLU A 768 55.15 -1.32 6.34
N LEU A 769 54.94 -0.49 7.37
CA LEU A 769 56.04 0.19 8.08
C LEU A 769 56.96 -0.79 8.83
N LEU A 770 56.42 -1.86 9.40
CA LEU A 770 57.20 -2.90 10.09
C LEU A 770 58.05 -3.71 9.10
N GLU A 771 57.47 -4.08 7.96
CA GLU A 771 58.10 -4.90 6.91
C GLU A 771 59.15 -4.12 6.13
N SER A 772 58.88 -2.85 5.81
CA SER A 772 59.85 -1.94 5.19
C SER A 772 60.97 -1.48 6.13
N GLY A 773 60.90 -1.82 7.43
CA GLY A 773 61.90 -1.42 8.43
C GLY A 773 61.83 0.04 8.86
N ARG A 774 60.80 0.78 8.44
CA ARG A 774 60.60 2.21 8.73
C ARG A 774 60.03 2.46 10.13
N LEU A 775 59.38 1.46 10.71
CA LEU A 775 58.93 1.47 12.10
C LEU A 775 59.80 0.50 12.88
N TYR A 776 60.46 0.97 13.94
CA TYR A 776 61.20 0.11 14.86
C TYR A 776 60.32 -0.30 16.04
N VAL A 777 60.16 -1.60 16.25
CA VAL A 777 59.48 -2.19 17.40
C VAL A 777 60.32 -3.38 17.85
N PRO A 778 60.84 -3.38 19.10
CA PRO A 778 61.64 -4.48 19.59
C PRO A 778 60.78 -5.73 19.78
N TYR A 779 61.39 -6.92 19.73
CA TYR A 779 60.73 -8.19 20.09
C TYR A 779 60.40 -8.34 21.58
N SER A 780 60.32 -7.22 22.32
CA SER A 780 60.10 -7.08 23.76
C SER A 780 59.54 -8.34 24.41
N LEU A 781 60.41 -9.11 25.04
CA LEU A 781 60.05 -10.32 25.77
C LEU A 781 59.69 -9.94 27.21
N GLU A 782 58.55 -9.27 27.42
CA GLU A 782 58.11 -8.95 28.79
C GLU A 782 57.99 -10.19 29.69
N TYR A 783 57.84 -11.36 29.07
CA TYR A 783 57.61 -12.63 29.72
C TYR A 783 58.75 -13.64 29.59
N VAL A 784 59.86 -13.28 28.95
CA VAL A 784 60.99 -14.20 28.77
C VAL A 784 62.30 -13.45 29.02
N ASP A 785 63.12 -13.96 29.95
CA ASP A 785 64.37 -13.32 30.35
C ASP A 785 65.44 -13.33 29.25
N PHE A 786 65.35 -14.26 28.30
CA PHE A 786 66.31 -14.42 27.20
C PHE A 786 65.62 -14.71 25.87
N LEU A 787 66.15 -14.16 24.78
CA LEU A 787 65.68 -14.49 23.44
C LEU A 787 65.95 -15.98 23.16
N PRO A 788 64.93 -16.78 22.80
CA PRO A 788 65.17 -18.17 22.49
C PRO A 788 66.04 -18.31 21.23
N LEU A 789 66.80 -19.39 21.13
CA LEU A 789 67.60 -19.75 19.95
C LEU A 789 66.70 -20.26 18.80
N LEU A 790 65.71 -19.44 18.41
CA LEU A 790 64.70 -19.72 17.39
C LEU A 790 64.81 -18.70 16.25
N ASP A 791 64.50 -19.11 15.02
CA ASP A 791 64.46 -18.19 13.88
C ASP A 791 63.11 -17.48 13.79
N LEU A 792 62.96 -16.36 14.50
CA LEU A 792 61.70 -15.60 14.53
C LEU A 792 61.47 -14.73 13.28
N ARG A 793 62.40 -14.68 12.32
CA ARG A 793 62.27 -13.84 11.11
C ARG A 793 60.98 -14.09 10.31
N PRO A 794 60.49 -15.33 10.11
CA PRO A 794 59.25 -15.58 9.38
C PRO A 794 57.99 -14.98 10.03
N PHE A 795 58.06 -14.75 11.35
CA PHE A 795 56.95 -14.25 12.17
C PHE A 795 57.22 -12.84 12.73
N ALA A 796 58.22 -12.16 12.17
CA ALA A 796 58.70 -10.89 12.68
C ALA A 796 57.61 -9.82 12.70
N CYS A 797 56.83 -9.73 11.62
CA CYS A 797 55.76 -8.75 11.48
C CYS A 797 54.65 -8.98 12.53
N GLU A 798 54.16 -10.22 12.66
CA GLU A 798 53.09 -10.58 13.60
C GLU A 798 53.50 -10.34 15.05
N LEU A 799 54.71 -10.77 15.42
CA LEU A 799 55.20 -10.62 16.79
C LEU A 799 55.39 -9.13 17.13
N ARG A 800 56.03 -8.36 16.24
CA ARG A 800 56.27 -6.92 16.45
C ARG A 800 54.98 -6.12 16.47
N LEU A 801 54.01 -6.47 15.62
CA LEU A 801 52.68 -5.85 15.66
C LEU A 801 51.97 -6.13 16.99
N SER A 802 52.03 -7.37 17.48
CA SER A 802 51.41 -7.72 18.77
C SER A 802 52.04 -6.96 19.94
N VAL A 803 53.37 -6.77 19.91
CA VAL A 803 54.08 -5.96 20.91
C VAL A 803 53.65 -4.50 20.81
N LEU A 804 53.60 -3.94 19.60
CA LEU A 804 53.16 -2.55 19.41
C LEU A 804 51.75 -2.33 19.96
N LEU A 805 50.80 -3.21 19.61
CA LEU A 805 49.42 -3.12 20.11
C LEU A 805 49.35 -3.26 21.63
N LEU A 806 50.13 -4.15 22.23
CA LEU A 806 50.26 -4.24 23.68
C LEU A 806 50.74 -2.91 24.27
N ARG A 807 51.78 -2.29 23.69
CA ARG A 807 52.28 -0.99 24.18
C ARG A 807 51.27 0.14 24.02
N VAL A 808 50.53 0.16 22.92
CA VAL A 808 49.45 1.13 22.71
C VAL A 808 48.37 0.97 23.77
N LEU A 809 47.94 -0.27 24.05
CA LEU A 809 46.92 -0.54 25.06
C LEU A 809 47.44 -0.31 26.49
N GLN A 810 48.74 -0.52 26.75
CA GLN A 810 49.35 -0.15 28.01
C GLN A 810 49.32 1.37 28.26
N LEU A 811 49.56 2.16 27.22
CA LEU A 811 49.44 3.62 27.30
C LEU A 811 47.98 4.04 27.48
N LEU A 812 47.07 3.45 26.71
CA LEU A 812 45.64 3.77 26.74
C LEU A 812 44.98 3.39 28.07
N CYS A 813 45.30 2.23 28.65
CA CYS A 813 44.79 1.83 29.97
C CYS A 813 45.63 2.39 31.13
N GLY A 814 46.59 3.28 30.85
CA GLY A 814 47.39 3.95 31.87
C GLY A 814 46.60 5.05 32.59
N ALA A 815 47.07 5.45 33.77
CA ALA A 815 46.39 6.46 34.61
C ALA A 815 46.15 7.81 33.91
N SER A 816 46.91 8.16 32.87
CA SER A 816 46.72 9.40 32.10
C SER A 816 45.50 9.38 31.18
N CYS A 817 44.95 8.20 30.89
CA CYS A 817 43.92 7.98 29.87
C CYS A 817 42.70 7.21 30.44
N GLU A 818 42.66 6.95 31.74
CA GLU A 818 41.61 6.14 32.39
C GLU A 818 40.20 6.70 32.15
N ASP A 819 40.08 8.03 32.13
CA ASP A 819 38.82 8.75 31.90
C ASP A 819 38.51 9.07 30.43
N TRP A 820 39.35 8.63 29.47
CA TRP A 820 39.12 8.93 28.05
C TRP A 820 37.91 8.23 27.46
N LEU A 821 37.55 7.06 27.98
CA LEU A 821 36.49 6.23 27.42
C LEU A 821 35.47 5.82 28.49
N PRO A 822 34.17 5.87 28.19
CA PRO A 822 33.17 5.22 29.02
C PRO A 822 33.27 3.69 28.90
N ALA A 823 32.55 2.95 29.76
CA ALA A 823 32.56 1.49 29.74
C ALA A 823 32.27 0.90 28.35
N ARG A 824 31.35 1.49 27.58
CA ARG A 824 31.06 1.04 26.20
C ARG A 824 32.25 1.21 25.25
N GLY A 825 33.01 2.30 25.38
CA GLY A 825 34.23 2.53 24.61
C GLY A 825 35.30 1.49 24.91
N TRP A 826 35.49 1.14 26.19
CA TRP A 826 36.40 0.05 26.57
C TRP A 826 35.97 -1.31 26.00
N MET A 827 34.67 -1.60 25.99
CA MET A 827 34.16 -2.80 25.32
C MET A 827 34.48 -2.81 23.83
N HIS A 828 34.30 -1.69 23.14
CA HIS A 828 34.64 -1.54 21.72
C HIS A 828 36.13 -1.79 21.45
N VAL A 829 37.02 -1.16 22.22
CA VAL A 829 38.47 -1.38 22.12
C VAL A 829 38.84 -2.85 22.33
N GLY A 830 38.21 -3.53 23.29
CA GLY A 830 38.39 -4.96 23.51
C GLY A 830 37.99 -5.82 22.30
N HIS A 831 36.89 -5.46 21.63
CA HIS A 831 36.44 -6.14 20.39
C HIS A 831 37.42 -5.91 19.24
N LEU A 832 37.87 -4.67 19.03
CA LEU A 832 38.82 -4.30 17.98
C LEU A 832 40.15 -5.03 18.13
N TYR A 833 40.71 -5.03 19.36
CA TYR A 833 41.95 -5.75 19.63
C TYR A 833 41.80 -7.27 19.45
N ALA A 834 40.70 -7.86 19.94
CA ALA A 834 40.42 -9.29 19.71
C ALA A 834 40.31 -9.62 18.21
N GLY A 835 39.72 -8.72 17.41
CA GLY A 835 39.65 -8.84 15.96
C GLY A 835 41.03 -8.78 15.30
N ALA A 836 41.89 -7.83 15.69
CA ALA A 836 43.24 -7.69 15.19
C ALA A 836 44.13 -8.92 15.50
N ILE A 837 43.97 -9.51 16.69
CA ILE A 837 44.67 -10.76 17.04
C ILE A 837 44.11 -11.92 16.21
N ARG A 838 42.79 -12.04 16.01
CA ARG A 838 42.21 -13.08 15.14
C ARG A 838 42.69 -12.99 13.69
N GLU A 839 42.81 -11.79 13.14
CA GLU A 839 43.43 -11.56 11.83
C GLU A 839 44.89 -12.03 11.81
N THR A 840 45.65 -11.69 12.86
CA THR A 840 47.04 -12.15 13.04
C THR A 840 47.14 -13.68 13.12
N LEU A 841 46.19 -14.34 13.79
CA LEU A 841 46.10 -15.80 13.81
C LEU A 841 45.77 -16.38 12.43
N GLY A 842 45.02 -15.66 11.60
CA GLY A 842 44.81 -16.00 10.18
C GLY A 842 46.13 -16.08 9.41
N PHE A 843 46.93 -15.02 9.45
CA PHE A 843 48.26 -15.00 8.82
C PHE A 843 49.20 -16.08 9.37
N LEU A 844 49.17 -16.34 10.68
CA LEU A 844 49.96 -17.42 11.28
C LEU A 844 49.54 -18.80 10.77
N LYS A 845 48.23 -19.06 10.60
CA LYS A 845 47.74 -20.33 10.05
C LYS A 845 48.21 -20.56 8.62
N GLU A 846 48.33 -19.50 7.81
CA GLU A 846 48.87 -19.59 6.45
C GLU A 846 50.37 -19.90 6.44
N LYS A 847 51.12 -19.34 7.39
CA LYS A 847 52.57 -19.56 7.54
C LYS A 847 52.92 -20.91 8.21
N LEU A 848 51.98 -21.55 8.90
CA LEU A 848 52.20 -22.80 9.64
C LEU A 848 51.64 -24.01 8.89
N PRO A 849 52.45 -25.04 8.58
CA PRO A 849 51.95 -26.28 8.00
C PRO A 849 51.16 -27.09 9.04
N LEU A 850 49.83 -26.99 9.01
CA LEU A 850 48.92 -27.70 9.93
C LEU A 850 48.49 -29.09 9.43
N ALA A 851 48.89 -29.48 8.21
CA ALA A 851 48.61 -30.80 7.62
C ALA A 851 49.92 -31.51 7.22
N PRO A 852 50.02 -32.85 7.40
CA PRO A 852 51.14 -33.64 6.89
C PRO A 852 50.94 -33.91 5.38
N SER A 853 51.42 -33.04 4.49
CA SER A 853 51.29 -33.27 3.05
C SER A 853 52.52 -33.97 2.45
N ALA A 854 52.32 -35.21 1.97
CA ALA A 854 52.93 -35.91 0.82
C ALA A 854 54.48 -35.98 0.67
N PRO A 855 55.04 -36.97 -0.05
CA PRO A 855 56.45 -37.36 0.10
C PRO A 855 57.45 -36.34 -0.51
N PRO A 856 58.69 -36.32 0.00
CA PRO A 856 59.66 -35.25 -0.26
C PRO A 856 60.25 -35.38 -1.65
N SER A 857 59.98 -34.42 -2.53
CA SER A 857 60.62 -34.31 -3.84
C SER A 857 61.27 -32.94 -4.02
N SER A 858 62.20 -32.59 -3.14
CA SER A 858 63.35 -31.68 -3.38
C SER A 858 64.05 -31.33 -2.05
N PRO A 859 65.35 -30.96 -2.07
CA PRO A 859 66.21 -31.12 -0.92
C PRO A 859 66.03 -29.99 0.10
N LYS A 860 65.89 -30.40 1.37
CA LYS A 860 66.29 -29.70 2.62
C LYS A 860 66.61 -28.20 2.46
N SER A 861 65.60 -27.34 2.48
CA SER A 861 65.75 -25.95 2.92
C SER A 861 64.63 -25.60 3.91
N ASN A 862 65.02 -25.40 5.18
CA ASN A 862 64.36 -24.62 6.24
C ASN A 862 62.97 -25.02 6.80
N VAL A 863 62.31 -26.09 6.36
CA VAL A 863 61.00 -26.50 6.92
C VAL A 863 61.09 -27.11 8.34
N LEU A 864 62.29 -27.46 8.82
CA LEU A 864 62.50 -28.23 10.07
C LEU A 864 62.34 -27.43 11.39
N GLY A 865 62.04 -26.13 11.33
CA GLY A 865 61.86 -25.26 12.51
C GLY A 865 60.41 -24.96 12.84
N ALA A 866 59.60 -24.59 11.83
CA ALA A 866 58.37 -23.82 11.94
C ALA A 866 57.38 -24.14 13.09
N GLY A 867 57.31 -25.39 13.56
CA GLY A 867 56.51 -25.77 14.73
C GLY A 867 56.98 -25.15 16.05
N LYS A 868 58.30 -25.05 16.29
CA LYS A 868 58.89 -24.48 17.52
C LYS A 868 58.73 -22.96 17.56
N GLU A 869 59.10 -22.29 16.47
CA GLU A 869 58.91 -20.86 16.28
C GLU A 869 57.42 -20.49 16.38
N GLY A 870 56.54 -21.26 15.71
CA GLY A 870 55.10 -21.06 15.76
C GLY A 870 54.52 -21.19 17.16
N LEU A 871 54.91 -22.22 17.91
CA LEU A 871 54.47 -22.43 19.30
C LEU A 871 54.93 -21.28 20.21
N PHE A 872 56.16 -20.80 20.02
CA PHE A 872 56.67 -19.64 20.75
C PHE A 872 55.85 -18.38 20.47
N VAL A 873 55.59 -18.08 19.19
CA VAL A 873 54.80 -16.90 18.78
C VAL A 873 53.37 -16.96 19.33
N LEU A 874 52.71 -18.12 19.25
CA LEU A 874 51.37 -18.30 19.82
C LEU A 874 51.36 -18.14 21.34
N THR A 875 52.41 -18.60 22.02
CA THR A 875 52.58 -18.39 23.47
C THR A 875 52.72 -16.91 23.80
N GLN A 876 53.50 -16.14 23.03
CA GLN A 876 53.61 -14.69 23.20
C GLN A 876 52.28 -13.98 22.96
N LEU A 877 51.56 -14.34 21.88
CA LEU A 877 50.22 -13.78 21.61
C LEU A 877 49.25 -14.06 22.76
N PHE A 878 49.26 -15.27 23.32
CA PHE A 878 48.45 -15.61 24.49
C PHE A 878 48.78 -14.67 25.66
N CYS A 879 50.06 -14.46 25.97
CA CYS A 879 50.49 -13.55 27.02
C CYS A 879 50.02 -12.11 26.77
N HIS A 880 50.17 -11.59 25.56
CA HIS A 880 49.72 -10.25 25.20
C HIS A 880 48.19 -10.10 25.33
N VAL A 881 47.41 -11.10 24.91
CA VAL A 881 45.94 -11.10 25.07
C VAL A 881 45.54 -11.14 26.54
N MET A 882 46.20 -11.97 27.36
CA MET A 882 45.92 -12.03 28.80
C MET A 882 46.32 -10.75 29.54
N HIS A 883 47.44 -10.11 29.16
CA HIS A 883 47.84 -8.83 29.73
C HIS A 883 46.75 -7.79 29.51
N VAL A 884 46.35 -7.62 28.25
CA VAL A 884 45.31 -6.68 27.86
C VAL A 884 43.99 -7.02 28.55
N HIS A 885 43.62 -8.30 28.64
CA HIS A 885 42.41 -8.72 29.35
C HIS A 885 42.42 -8.29 30.82
N VAL A 886 43.56 -8.33 31.51
CA VAL A 886 43.68 -7.90 32.91
C VAL A 886 43.65 -6.38 33.04
N MET A 887 44.20 -5.66 32.06
CA MET A 887 44.25 -4.20 32.06
C MET A 887 42.93 -3.53 31.68
N LEU A 888 42.10 -4.15 30.85
CA LEU A 888 40.86 -3.53 30.37
C LEU A 888 39.84 -3.37 31.50
N PRO A 889 39.29 -2.16 31.70
CA PRO A 889 38.26 -1.93 32.72
C PRO A 889 36.96 -2.73 32.50
N SER A 890 36.60 -2.99 31.23
CA SER A 890 35.40 -3.76 30.85
C SER A 890 35.54 -4.38 29.46
N GLY A 891 34.65 -5.32 29.11
CA GLY A 891 34.58 -5.86 27.74
C GLY A 891 35.59 -6.94 27.37
N ALA A 892 36.06 -7.71 28.34
CA ALA A 892 37.12 -8.69 28.12
C ALA A 892 36.65 -10.06 27.55
N GLU A 893 35.35 -10.24 27.28
CA GLU A 893 34.81 -11.50 26.72
C GLU A 893 35.42 -11.87 25.35
N PRO A 894 35.54 -10.97 24.36
CA PRO A 894 36.16 -11.29 23.07
C PRO A 894 37.63 -11.70 23.22
N LEU A 895 38.34 -11.15 24.21
CA LEU A 895 39.73 -11.49 24.51
C LEU A 895 39.85 -12.89 25.12
N PHE A 896 38.91 -13.27 25.98
CA PHE A 896 38.82 -14.62 26.51
C PHE A 896 38.59 -15.65 25.39
N LEU A 897 37.67 -15.38 24.47
CA LEU A 897 37.43 -16.24 23.31
C LEU A 897 38.68 -16.34 22.41
N CYS A 898 39.35 -15.21 22.16
CA CYS A 898 40.58 -15.18 21.40
C CYS A 898 41.68 -16.03 22.06
N ALA A 899 41.81 -15.99 23.39
CA ALA A 899 42.77 -16.81 24.12
C ALA A 899 42.50 -18.32 23.98
N LEU A 900 41.23 -18.73 23.99
CA LEU A 900 40.83 -20.12 23.72
C LEU A 900 41.16 -20.55 22.28
N GLU A 901 41.00 -19.66 21.31
CA GLU A 901 41.39 -19.90 19.91
C GLU A 901 42.91 -20.08 19.78
N ILE A 902 43.71 -19.24 20.45
CA ILE A 902 45.17 -19.35 20.48
C ILE A 902 45.58 -20.71 21.06
N LEU A 903 45.05 -21.11 22.22
CA LEU A 903 45.35 -22.41 22.83
C LEU A 903 44.92 -23.58 21.93
N THR A 904 43.80 -23.44 21.21
CA THR A 904 43.36 -24.45 20.25
C THR A 904 44.34 -24.57 19.08
N LEU A 905 44.88 -23.44 18.60
CA LEU A 905 45.91 -23.45 17.55
C LEU A 905 47.24 -24.04 18.06
N CYS A 906 47.66 -23.73 19.29
CA CYS A 906 48.81 -24.39 19.93
C CYS A 906 48.62 -25.92 19.98
N GLN A 907 47.43 -26.39 20.39
CA GLN A 907 47.11 -27.81 20.44
C GLN A 907 47.19 -28.48 19.07
N SER A 908 46.65 -27.82 18.03
CA SER A 908 46.72 -28.31 16.65
C SER A 908 48.15 -28.37 16.13
N LEU A 909 48.98 -27.37 16.46
CA LEU A 909 50.38 -27.33 16.05
C LEU A 909 51.22 -28.42 16.73
N LEU A 910 51.03 -28.63 18.03
CA LEU A 910 51.68 -29.72 18.78
C LEU A 910 51.32 -31.11 18.24
N LYS A 911 50.07 -31.30 17.79
CA LYS A 911 49.62 -32.54 17.14
C LYS A 911 50.24 -32.74 15.76
N ALA A 912 50.38 -31.67 14.97
CA ALA A 912 50.97 -31.72 13.64
C ALA A 912 52.50 -31.91 13.69
N HIS A 913 53.16 -31.40 14.73
CA HIS A 913 54.61 -31.44 14.92
C HIS A 913 54.98 -31.96 16.32
N PRO A 914 54.83 -33.26 16.60
CA PRO A 914 55.09 -33.82 17.93
C PRO A 914 56.55 -33.64 18.40
N ASP A 915 57.51 -33.53 17.46
CA ASP A 915 58.93 -33.30 17.75
C ASP A 915 59.27 -31.82 18.07
N SER A 916 58.27 -30.92 18.01
CA SER A 916 58.45 -29.49 18.26
C SER A 916 58.68 -29.15 19.73
N SER A 917 58.37 -30.02 20.69
CA SER A 917 58.59 -29.73 22.12
C SER A 917 58.98 -31.01 22.85
N SER A 918 59.98 -30.93 23.74
CA SER A 918 60.20 -32.03 24.68
C SER A 918 59.07 -32.07 25.72
N THR A 919 58.87 -33.22 26.37
CA THR A 919 57.89 -33.35 27.47
C THR A 919 58.14 -32.35 28.58
N HIS A 920 59.41 -32.06 28.87
CA HIS A 920 59.80 -31.07 29.88
C HIS A 920 59.43 -29.65 29.45
N ASP A 921 59.72 -29.27 28.21
CA ASP A 921 59.37 -27.95 27.66
C ASP A 921 57.86 -27.72 27.64
N LEU A 922 57.09 -28.77 27.36
CA LEU A 922 55.63 -28.71 27.36
C LEU A 922 55.06 -28.54 28.78
N ILE A 923 55.63 -29.23 29.78
CA ILE A 923 55.25 -29.04 31.19
C ILE A 923 55.54 -27.60 31.64
N ASN A 924 56.72 -27.07 31.29
CA ASN A 924 57.09 -25.69 31.60
C ASN A 924 56.17 -24.68 30.90
N THR A 925 55.86 -24.90 29.62
CA THR A 925 54.93 -24.06 28.86
C THR A 925 53.53 -24.07 29.50
N ARG A 926 53.00 -25.24 29.86
CA ARG A 926 51.71 -25.35 30.57
C ARG A 926 51.74 -24.64 31.91
N HIS A 927 52.81 -24.79 32.69
CA HIS A 927 52.96 -24.13 33.98
C HIS A 927 52.98 -22.61 33.82
N PHE A 928 53.80 -22.11 32.90
CA PHE A 928 53.90 -20.69 32.57
C PHE A 928 52.55 -20.09 32.12
N LEU A 929 51.85 -20.74 31.18
CA LEU A 929 50.54 -20.29 30.72
C LEU A 929 49.50 -20.25 31.86
N LYS A 930 49.55 -21.20 32.81
CA LYS A 930 48.71 -21.19 34.01
C LYS A 930 49.03 -19.99 34.90
N THR A 931 50.30 -19.73 35.18
CA THR A 931 50.72 -18.56 35.98
C THR A 931 50.25 -17.24 35.38
N ILE A 932 50.26 -17.11 34.06
CA ILE A 932 49.69 -15.93 33.38
C ILE A 932 48.17 -15.87 33.56
N THR A 933 47.48 -17.01 33.39
CA THR A 933 46.03 -17.15 33.52
C THR A 933 45.53 -16.85 34.94
N ASP A 934 46.34 -17.14 35.97
CA ASP A 934 46.00 -16.91 37.38
C ASP A 934 45.73 -15.43 37.72
N ASN A 935 46.22 -14.50 36.89
CA ASN A 935 45.96 -13.06 37.06
C ASN A 935 44.52 -12.64 36.68
N LEU A 936 43.72 -13.52 36.04
CA LEU A 936 42.35 -13.20 35.65
C LEU A 936 41.43 -13.14 36.87
N VAL A 937 40.67 -12.04 37.01
CA VAL A 937 39.73 -11.85 38.13
C VAL A 937 38.56 -12.86 38.09
N CYS A 938 38.02 -13.17 36.92
CA CYS A 938 36.87 -14.08 36.77
C CYS A 938 37.26 -15.56 36.95
N ALA A 939 36.74 -16.20 38.01
CA ALA A 939 37.04 -17.59 38.34
C ALA A 939 36.59 -18.60 37.28
N GLU A 940 35.43 -18.39 36.65
CA GLU A 940 34.90 -19.27 35.61
C GLU A 940 35.78 -19.28 34.36
N ARG A 941 36.13 -18.09 33.84
CA ARG A 941 37.03 -17.95 32.70
C ARG A 941 38.42 -18.51 33.00
N ARG A 942 38.93 -18.28 34.21
CA ARG A 942 40.21 -18.83 34.69
C ARG A 942 40.18 -20.37 34.67
N ALA A 943 39.12 -20.97 35.19
CA ALA A 943 38.94 -22.43 35.20
C ALA A 943 38.86 -23.02 33.78
N ALA A 944 38.11 -22.38 32.87
CA ALA A 944 38.00 -22.80 31.48
C ALA A 944 39.34 -22.77 30.75
N LEU A 945 40.14 -21.71 30.92
CA LEU A 945 41.49 -21.62 30.34
C LEU A 945 42.44 -22.66 30.96
N HIS A 946 42.39 -22.88 32.28
CA HIS A 946 43.18 -23.94 32.92
C HIS A 946 42.85 -25.33 32.37
N GLN A 947 41.57 -25.63 32.16
CA GLN A 947 41.15 -26.88 31.55
C GLN A 947 41.71 -27.00 30.13
N LYS A 948 41.67 -25.93 29.33
CA LYS A 948 42.20 -25.93 27.97
C LYS A 948 43.73 -26.05 27.94
N ILE A 949 44.46 -25.37 28.82
CA ILE A 949 45.92 -25.48 28.95
C ILE A 949 46.35 -26.90 29.36
N ALA A 950 45.54 -27.61 30.17
CA ALA A 950 45.82 -29.00 30.52
C ALA A 950 45.67 -29.98 29.35
N GLN A 951 45.05 -29.56 28.23
CA GLN A 951 44.85 -30.36 27.01
C GLN A 951 45.88 -30.11 25.90
N LEU A 952 46.69 -29.04 26.01
CA LEU A 952 48.00 -28.99 25.34
C LEU A 952 48.81 -30.17 25.83
#